data_AF-A0A5E8H9W6-F1
#
_entry.id   AF-A0A5E8H9W6-F1
#
_cell.length_a   1.000
_cell.length_b   1.000
_cell.length_c   1.000
_cell.angle_alpha   90.00
_cell.angle_beta   90.00
_cell.angle_gamma   90.00
#
_symmetry.space_group_name_H-M   'P 1'
#
loop_
_entity.id
_entity.type
_entity.pdbx_description
1 polymer ?
#
loop_
_entity_poly.entity_id
_entity_poly.type
_entity_poly.pdbx_seq_one_letter_code
_entity_poly.pdbx_strand_id
1 'polypeptide(L)'
;MKRIVWIFVFLSIACHSEGKSPFYFPSEFVGESPSIQFFYGTLGKPFEVKDSQSILLYESGVLCIFSLPLKLFQLELGGKFQICLRMDGDTFFRWKEGFSYLEKTEGEYPHFYESGKDWKIRLTEFGKWKEETYKTNPSLEWKQQIWSNGIVSYQVFAVPHPVFLQKSKSECEVLFRSNQLSLALNQTPAIVLTLPCPDTDLILESIQNQNDIWLSECTPNSPIVSEVFRHSESSYLRYLEWENPTDSVLCPKAESIEWEEGSELSQFQSNEFLKRSRLVLPHGILLLSDEMKLQGIPIPKSFLSSLGTQTLIRFGESNFQDFPFSFRQGEEFFSNQISFTACRDQWKYWKTKENFCGNPGIPNELTYDETLFSLPSCSLEGIQFTEFYPGNQSDSQFPFPAFFEFQNRGPRCDLSSLNWIFNDSMYPFVAKETILEKDALFLLVRKPWTGWGNLEREKPFLLPKVVFQIPSFKLQSRITKESKLFEFPNHHFHLIRNREKNLHSIYKSEYEFPHPKQGANPILQSLGFYMSPGTHDGVVIPRVGGQLLELATNQFPFFDFGFHSYEEGVFTFQTSANHQLFFWKPQSTEMTTFAISPNHCNGGMIVNLPDGFFSNGLQSLSYLQKDNLEMVRLFWDQNSLNEISNFGIHSLHPEESPIFFSSSLTQSDSCSGFYRTPGKEKQRSLEIRKSDLEGKYDTNFAIDQNTIVNWGNGRGLSNGRITTITPKFFQIEIDPFLTEERSEQLYSYITSPKLTRPTGFLERKGPVQIEAVYPNPYDAQNEWVYICNRSNQIEDLFLYSIEDETSSDPLVPYQTRFPDKVPRGKAGNGFVINDSLLLPEHCAWIVDPDGKDWYLPIFHSERDLLLTVGTTQTIGNGISSGESIQLRKVKNGNSYLVSAFGHRESVRPFRKTVVTGEYLWLKQNTNGTSSDDFETFREEN
;
A
#
# COMPACT_ATOMS: atom_id res chain seq x y z
N MET A 1 -45.81 -59.30 -74.67
CA MET A 1 -46.91 -59.79 -73.83
C MET A 1 -46.31 -60.20 -72.48
N LYS A 2 -46.75 -59.53 -71.38
CA LYS A 2 -46.48 -59.78 -69.93
C LYS A 2 -45.00 -59.70 -69.46
N ARG A 3 -44.52 -58.60 -68.83
CA ARG A 3 -44.72 -58.10 -67.44
C ARG A 3 -44.18 -59.05 -66.35
N ILE A 4 -43.15 -58.62 -65.60
CA ILE A 4 -43.09 -58.41 -64.12
C ILE A 4 -41.60 -58.28 -63.67
N VAL A 5 -41.12 -57.06 -63.40
CA VAL A 5 -40.75 -56.45 -62.07
C VAL A 5 -39.25 -56.63 -61.75
N TRP A 6 -38.37 -55.64 -62.01
CA TRP A 6 -37.98 -54.47 -61.16
C TRP A 6 -37.40 -54.90 -59.80
N ILE A 7 -36.11 -54.67 -59.46
CA ILE A 7 -35.60 -53.37 -58.97
C ILE A 7 -34.04 -53.37 -58.82
N PHE A 8 -33.46 -52.29 -59.36
CA PHE A 8 -32.24 -51.55 -58.97
C PHE A 8 -30.85 -52.20 -58.95
N VAL A 9 -30.11 -51.94 -60.04
CA VAL A 9 -28.66 -51.68 -60.03
C VAL A 9 -28.48 -50.17 -60.23
N PHE A 10 -28.14 -49.45 -59.15
CA PHE A 10 -27.48 -48.15 -59.25
C PHE A 10 -26.08 -48.33 -58.67
N LEU A 11 -25.11 -48.36 -59.58
CA LEU A 11 -23.68 -48.33 -59.31
C LEU A 11 -23.31 -46.97 -58.70
N SER A 12 -23.12 -46.96 -57.39
CA SER A 12 -22.34 -45.93 -56.72
C SER A 12 -20.87 -46.29 -56.87
N ILE A 13 -20.15 -45.47 -57.62
CA ILE A 13 -18.69 -45.33 -57.57
C ILE A 13 -18.37 -44.90 -56.13
N ALA A 14 -17.97 -45.85 -55.29
CA ALA A 14 -17.29 -45.57 -54.03
C ALA A 14 -15.83 -45.95 -54.24
N CYS A 15 -14.97 -44.93 -54.24
CA CYS A 15 -13.53 -45.08 -54.17
C CYS A 15 -13.18 -46.13 -53.10
N HIS A 16 -12.48 -47.17 -53.52
CA HIS A 16 -11.55 -47.89 -52.66
C HIS A 16 -10.55 -46.85 -52.12
N SER A 17 -10.83 -46.28 -50.94
CA SER A 17 -9.75 -45.87 -50.05
C SER A 17 -9.34 -47.12 -49.30
N GLU A 18 -8.07 -47.47 -49.39
CA GLU A 18 -7.44 -48.55 -48.63
C GLU A 18 -7.71 -48.37 -47.14
N GLY A 19 -8.78 -48.98 -46.63
CA GLY A 19 -9.02 -49.18 -45.21
C GLY A 19 -8.09 -50.27 -44.69
N LYS A 20 -6.78 -50.01 -44.73
CA LYS A 20 -5.80 -50.78 -43.97
C LYS A 20 -5.76 -50.18 -42.58
N SER A 21 -6.43 -50.86 -41.63
CA SER A 21 -6.19 -50.65 -40.20
C SER A 21 -4.69 -50.79 -39.92
N PRO A 22 -4.05 -49.87 -39.18
CA PRO A 22 -2.61 -49.90 -38.90
C PRO A 22 -2.21 -51.01 -37.92
N PHE A 23 -3.17 -51.78 -37.38
CA PHE A 23 -2.88 -52.97 -36.60
C PHE A 23 -2.69 -54.18 -37.52
N TYR A 24 -1.45 -54.40 -37.95
CA TYR A 24 -0.98 -55.76 -38.24
C TYR A 24 -0.78 -56.49 -36.90
N PHE A 25 -1.86 -56.85 -36.23
CA PHE A 25 -1.84 -58.09 -35.47
C PHE A 25 -2.11 -59.18 -36.49
N PRO A 26 -1.21 -60.15 -36.71
CA PRO A 26 -1.66 -61.41 -37.23
C PRO A 26 -2.61 -61.94 -36.15
N SER A 27 -3.91 -61.84 -36.39
CA SER A 27 -4.99 -62.33 -35.50
C SER A 27 -4.85 -63.82 -35.12
N GLU A 28 -3.85 -64.49 -35.70
CA GLU A 28 -3.41 -65.86 -35.45
C GLU A 28 -2.55 -66.02 -34.17
N PHE A 29 -1.97 -64.97 -33.57
CA PHE A 29 -1.08 -65.10 -32.39
C PHE A 29 -1.67 -64.72 -31.02
N VAL A 30 -2.84 -64.06 -30.96
CA VAL A 30 -3.48 -63.70 -29.69
C VAL A 30 -4.62 -64.68 -29.39
N GLY A 31 -4.41 -65.54 -28.39
CA GLY A 31 -5.37 -66.55 -27.95
C GLY A 31 -6.30 -66.07 -26.84
N GLU A 32 -7.08 -67.00 -26.30
CA GLU A 32 -7.95 -66.77 -25.12
C GLU A 32 -7.14 -66.64 -23.80
N SER A 33 -5.92 -67.18 -23.76
CA SER A 33 -4.98 -66.97 -22.64
C SER A 33 -4.27 -65.62 -22.82
N PRO A 34 -4.12 -64.79 -21.76
CA PRO A 34 -3.54 -63.46 -21.90
C PRO A 34 -2.05 -63.50 -22.21
N SER A 35 -1.60 -62.60 -23.08
CA SER A 35 -0.18 -62.36 -23.36
C SER A 35 0.23 -60.98 -22.87
N ILE A 36 1.26 -60.90 -22.03
CA ILE A 36 1.86 -59.64 -21.59
C ILE A 36 3.09 -59.31 -22.43
N GLN A 37 3.20 -58.05 -22.83
CA GLN A 37 4.36 -57.51 -23.55
C GLN A 37 4.90 -56.32 -22.76
N PHE A 38 6.15 -56.40 -22.34
CA PHE A 38 6.86 -55.33 -21.64
C PHE A 38 7.71 -54.54 -22.64
N PHE A 39 7.68 -53.21 -22.53
CA PHE A 39 8.41 -52.29 -23.38
C PHE A 39 9.31 -51.40 -22.53
N TYR A 40 10.52 -51.16 -23.02
CA TYR A 40 11.52 -50.29 -22.39
C TYR A 40 12.43 -49.71 -23.46
N GLY A 41 12.65 -48.39 -23.46
CA GLY A 41 13.49 -47.72 -24.46
C GLY A 41 12.84 -47.51 -25.82
N THR A 42 11.53 -47.72 -25.96
CA THR A 42 10.81 -47.59 -27.23
C THR A 42 9.51 -46.81 -27.07
N LEU A 43 9.35 -45.76 -27.88
CA LEU A 43 8.10 -45.00 -27.97
C LEU A 43 7.01 -45.84 -28.65
N GLY A 44 5.76 -45.58 -28.28
CA GLY A 44 4.61 -46.20 -28.95
C GLY A 44 4.45 -45.69 -30.38
N LYS A 45 3.86 -46.49 -31.27
CA LYS A 45 3.49 -46.01 -32.61
C LYS A 45 2.32 -45.01 -32.48
N PRO A 46 2.35 -43.85 -33.16
CA PRO A 46 1.23 -42.92 -33.15
C PRO A 46 0.05 -43.51 -33.93
N PHE A 47 -1.15 -43.50 -33.34
CA PHE A 47 -2.41 -43.80 -34.01
C PHE A 47 -3.54 -43.00 -33.37
N GLU A 48 -4.56 -42.63 -34.16
CA GLU A 48 -5.73 -41.88 -33.69
C GLU A 48 -6.58 -42.75 -32.75
N VAL A 49 -6.56 -42.42 -31.46
CA VAL A 49 -7.41 -43.06 -30.45
C VAL A 49 -8.58 -42.13 -30.15
N LYS A 50 -9.81 -42.63 -30.27
CA LYS A 50 -11.03 -41.87 -29.96
C LYS A 50 -11.18 -41.51 -28.47
N ASP A 51 -10.58 -42.30 -27.58
CA ASP A 51 -10.58 -42.07 -26.13
C ASP A 51 -9.15 -42.20 -25.61
N SER A 52 -8.45 -41.07 -25.56
CA SER A 52 -7.03 -40.98 -25.24
C SER A 52 -6.71 -41.20 -23.74
N GLN A 53 -7.73 -41.17 -22.88
CA GLN A 53 -7.63 -41.39 -21.43
C GLN A 53 -7.87 -42.84 -21.02
N SER A 54 -8.48 -43.66 -21.88
CA SER A 54 -8.71 -45.07 -21.60
C SER A 54 -7.40 -45.85 -21.43
N ILE A 55 -7.41 -46.84 -20.53
CA ILE A 55 -6.38 -47.88 -20.41
C ILE A 55 -6.79 -49.19 -21.10
N LEU A 56 -7.99 -49.23 -21.67
CA LEU A 56 -8.54 -50.39 -22.39
C LEU A 56 -8.75 -50.04 -23.87
N LEU A 57 -8.30 -50.92 -24.75
CA LEU A 57 -8.57 -50.85 -26.19
C LEU A 57 -9.20 -52.17 -26.64
N TYR A 58 -10.37 -52.11 -27.27
CA TYR A 58 -11.04 -53.29 -27.82
C TYR A 58 -11.25 -53.12 -29.31
N GLU A 59 -10.57 -53.95 -30.10
CA GLU A 59 -10.65 -53.94 -31.55
C GLU A 59 -10.65 -55.36 -32.10
N SER A 60 -11.53 -55.62 -33.07
CA SER A 60 -11.58 -56.90 -33.81
C SER A 60 -11.62 -58.17 -32.93
N GLY A 61 -12.26 -58.11 -31.76
CA GLY A 61 -12.38 -59.25 -30.84
C GLY A 61 -11.20 -59.45 -29.88
N VAL A 62 -10.26 -58.51 -29.84
CA VAL A 62 -9.11 -58.51 -28.93
C VAL A 62 -9.21 -57.33 -27.97
N LEU A 63 -9.11 -57.60 -26.67
CA LEU A 63 -8.93 -56.59 -25.63
C LEU A 63 -7.43 -56.46 -25.33
N CYS A 64 -6.92 -55.22 -25.35
CA CYS A 64 -5.62 -54.87 -24.81
C CYS A 64 -5.77 -53.90 -23.63
N ILE A 65 -5.02 -54.15 -22.56
CA ILE A 65 -5.01 -53.39 -21.31
C ILE A 65 -3.61 -52.80 -21.17
N PHE A 66 -3.53 -51.49 -20.98
CA PHE A 66 -2.28 -50.75 -20.95
C PHE A 66 -1.91 -50.37 -19.53
N SER A 67 -0.61 -50.35 -19.23
CA SER A 67 -0.09 -49.93 -17.92
C SER A 67 -0.28 -48.44 -17.64
N LEU A 68 -0.58 -47.65 -18.67
CA LEU A 68 -0.84 -46.21 -18.61
C LEU A 68 -2.03 -45.88 -19.54
N PRO A 69 -2.71 -44.73 -19.35
CA PRO A 69 -3.62 -44.18 -20.34
C PRO A 69 -2.98 -44.14 -21.72
N LEU A 70 -3.74 -44.45 -22.78
CA LEU A 70 -3.21 -44.64 -24.13
C LEU A 70 -2.32 -43.48 -24.61
N LYS A 71 -2.68 -42.22 -24.36
CA LYS A 71 -1.83 -41.05 -24.70
C LYS A 71 -0.47 -41.08 -23.98
N LEU A 72 -0.48 -41.34 -22.67
CA LEU A 72 0.76 -41.45 -21.88
C LEU A 72 1.57 -42.68 -22.27
N PHE A 73 0.92 -43.82 -22.53
CA PHE A 73 1.59 -45.04 -22.97
C PHE A 73 2.37 -44.84 -24.28
N GLN A 74 1.84 -44.05 -25.21
CA GLN A 74 2.53 -43.73 -26.47
C GLN A 74 3.78 -42.86 -26.24
N LEU A 75 3.69 -41.90 -25.33
CA LEU A 75 4.77 -40.95 -25.00
C LEU A 75 5.80 -41.50 -24.00
N GLU A 76 5.48 -42.56 -23.26
CA GLU A 76 6.36 -43.14 -22.25
C GLU A 76 7.53 -43.87 -22.93
N LEU A 77 8.76 -43.38 -22.73
CA LEU A 77 9.99 -44.02 -23.23
C LEU A 77 10.48 -45.15 -22.31
N GLY A 78 10.17 -45.06 -21.02
CA GLY A 78 10.58 -45.97 -19.98
C GLY A 78 9.71 -47.22 -19.84
N GLY A 79 9.62 -47.73 -18.61
CA GLY A 79 9.00 -49.02 -18.30
C GLY A 79 7.47 -49.00 -18.41
N LYS A 80 6.94 -49.70 -19.41
CA LYS A 80 5.49 -49.85 -19.64
C LYS A 80 5.15 -51.25 -20.15
N PHE A 81 3.91 -51.69 -20.01
CA PHE A 81 3.47 -52.98 -20.54
C PHE A 81 2.04 -52.93 -21.08
N GLN A 82 1.70 -53.87 -21.94
CA GLN A 82 0.32 -54.15 -22.35
C GLN A 82 -0.01 -55.62 -22.17
N ILE A 83 -1.27 -55.92 -21.86
CA ILE A 83 -1.80 -57.28 -21.73
C ILE A 83 -2.92 -57.43 -22.76
N CYS A 84 -2.76 -58.34 -23.70
CA CYS A 84 -3.75 -58.59 -24.75
C CYS A 84 -4.34 -60.00 -24.65
N LEU A 85 -5.64 -60.13 -24.87
CA LEU A 85 -6.35 -61.41 -24.92
C LEU A 85 -7.57 -61.33 -25.83
N ARG A 86 -7.97 -62.46 -26.40
CA ARG A 86 -9.18 -62.58 -27.20
C ARG A 86 -10.40 -62.73 -26.31
N MET A 87 -11.43 -61.91 -26.53
CA MET A 87 -12.71 -62.00 -25.79
C MET A 87 -13.90 -61.47 -26.60
N ASP A 88 -15.08 -61.96 -26.26
CA ASP A 88 -16.34 -61.47 -26.83
C ASP A 88 -16.71 -60.07 -26.31
N GLY A 89 -17.60 -59.40 -27.06
CA GLY A 89 -17.99 -58.02 -26.77
C GLY A 89 -18.69 -57.87 -25.41
N ASP A 90 -19.52 -58.84 -25.00
CA ASP A 90 -20.25 -58.78 -23.74
C ASP A 90 -19.29 -58.85 -22.55
N THR A 91 -18.29 -59.72 -22.63
CA THR A 91 -17.21 -59.82 -21.63
C THR A 91 -16.39 -58.54 -21.58
N PHE A 92 -16.06 -57.94 -22.72
CA PHE A 92 -15.40 -56.63 -22.76
C PHE A 92 -16.22 -55.55 -22.05
N PHE A 93 -17.53 -55.46 -22.29
CA PHE A 93 -18.38 -54.45 -21.63
C PHE A 93 -18.40 -54.62 -20.11
N ARG A 94 -18.41 -55.86 -19.60
CA ARG A 94 -18.30 -56.14 -18.16
C ARG A 94 -16.93 -55.77 -17.59
N TRP A 95 -15.84 -55.99 -18.33
CA TRP A 95 -14.51 -55.51 -17.93
C TRP A 95 -14.43 -53.99 -17.94
N LYS A 96 -14.97 -53.32 -18.97
CA LYS A 96 -15.04 -51.87 -19.04
C LYS A 96 -15.81 -51.29 -17.85
N GLU A 97 -16.93 -51.90 -17.48
CA GLU A 97 -17.67 -51.55 -16.26
C GLU A 97 -16.84 -51.81 -15.00
N GLY A 98 -16.19 -52.97 -14.90
CA GLY A 98 -15.25 -53.34 -13.84
C GLY A 98 -14.18 -52.26 -13.60
N PHE A 99 -13.48 -51.86 -14.66
CA PHE A 99 -12.45 -50.81 -14.64
C PHE A 99 -13.01 -49.42 -14.32
N SER A 100 -14.26 -49.12 -14.68
CA SER A 100 -14.91 -47.87 -14.28
C SER A 100 -15.05 -47.72 -12.75
N TYR A 101 -15.07 -48.82 -11.99
CA TYR A 101 -15.11 -48.77 -10.52
C TYR A 101 -13.83 -48.19 -9.89
N LEU A 102 -12.70 -48.21 -10.61
CA LEU A 102 -11.49 -47.51 -10.16
C LEU A 102 -11.69 -45.99 -10.06
N GLU A 103 -12.72 -45.47 -10.73
CA GLU A 103 -13.02 -44.03 -10.80
C GLU A 103 -14.22 -43.59 -9.96
N LYS A 104 -14.98 -44.50 -9.32
CA LYS A 104 -16.21 -44.17 -8.55
C LYS A 104 -15.93 -43.76 -7.11
N THR A 105 -16.68 -42.79 -6.58
CA THR A 105 -16.42 -42.14 -5.27
C THR A 105 -17.30 -42.64 -4.10
N GLU A 106 -18.20 -43.61 -4.29
CA GLU A 106 -19.23 -43.96 -3.30
C GLU A 106 -19.39 -45.48 -3.03
N GLY A 107 -19.62 -45.83 -1.75
CA GLY A 107 -20.27 -47.08 -1.30
C GLY A 107 -19.44 -48.37 -1.27
N GLU A 108 -20.00 -49.43 -0.68
CA GLU A 108 -19.52 -50.81 -0.90
C GLU A 108 -19.46 -51.05 -2.41
N TYR A 109 -18.25 -51.23 -2.95
CA TYR A 109 -18.08 -51.48 -4.36
C TYR A 109 -18.81 -52.78 -4.74
N PRO A 110 -19.56 -52.81 -5.86
CA PRO A 110 -20.22 -54.03 -6.27
C PRO A 110 -19.19 -55.13 -6.51
N HIS A 111 -19.60 -56.37 -6.24
CA HIS A 111 -18.73 -57.52 -6.46
C HIS A 111 -18.43 -57.65 -7.96
N PHE A 112 -17.18 -57.36 -8.33
CA PHE A 112 -16.64 -57.64 -9.66
C PHE A 112 -15.64 -58.79 -9.55
N TYR A 113 -15.99 -59.93 -10.14
CA TYR A 113 -15.12 -61.10 -10.25
C TYR A 113 -15.46 -61.85 -11.53
N GLU A 114 -14.45 -62.08 -12.35
CA GLU A 114 -14.56 -62.79 -13.62
C GLU A 114 -13.35 -63.72 -13.75
N SER A 115 -13.52 -64.84 -14.46
CA SER A 115 -12.43 -65.79 -14.71
C SER A 115 -12.59 -66.42 -16.08
N GLY A 116 -11.46 -66.69 -16.73
CA GLY A 116 -11.42 -67.37 -18.03
C GLY A 116 -10.21 -68.28 -18.15
N LYS A 117 -9.77 -68.53 -19.38
CA LYS A 117 -8.65 -69.42 -19.65
C LYS A 117 -7.34 -68.81 -19.13
N ASP A 118 -6.84 -69.37 -18.04
CA ASP A 118 -5.59 -68.97 -17.37
C ASP A 118 -5.60 -67.54 -16.81
N TRP A 119 -6.77 -66.92 -16.62
CA TRP A 119 -6.87 -65.59 -16.01
C TRP A 119 -8.02 -65.46 -15.01
N LYS A 120 -7.83 -64.59 -14.01
CA LYS A 120 -8.84 -64.19 -13.02
C LYS A 120 -8.73 -62.70 -12.78
N ILE A 121 -9.84 -61.98 -12.80
CA ILE A 121 -9.88 -60.55 -12.49
C ILE A 121 -10.87 -60.30 -11.37
N ARG A 122 -10.51 -59.42 -10.43
CA ARG A 122 -11.39 -59.03 -9.33
C ARG A 122 -11.17 -57.60 -8.90
N LEU A 123 -12.20 -56.99 -8.34
CA LEU A 123 -12.12 -55.73 -7.61
C LEU A 123 -11.90 -56.00 -6.12
N THR A 124 -11.00 -55.23 -5.50
CA THR A 124 -10.71 -55.27 -4.06
C THR A 124 -10.28 -53.89 -3.56
N GLU A 125 -10.09 -53.75 -2.25
CA GLU A 125 -9.43 -52.57 -1.66
C GLU A 125 -7.92 -52.77 -1.62
N PHE A 126 -7.16 -51.69 -1.86
CA PHE A 126 -5.70 -51.73 -1.84
C PHE A 126 -5.14 -52.27 -0.51
N GLY A 127 -5.73 -51.90 0.63
CA GLY A 127 -5.31 -52.40 1.95
C GLY A 127 -5.49 -53.90 2.10
N LYS A 128 -6.67 -54.43 1.70
CA LYS A 128 -6.97 -55.87 1.74
C LYS A 128 -6.02 -56.66 0.84
N TRP A 129 -5.81 -56.19 -0.39
CA TRP A 129 -4.83 -56.78 -1.29
C TRP A 129 -3.43 -56.78 -0.69
N LYS A 130 -3.00 -55.67 -0.08
CA LYS A 130 -1.66 -55.56 0.53
C LYS A 130 -1.47 -56.60 1.64
N GLU A 131 -2.47 -56.79 2.50
CA GLU A 131 -2.46 -57.81 3.55
C GLU A 131 -2.45 -59.25 3.02
N GLU A 132 -3.19 -59.52 1.94
CA GLU A 132 -3.17 -60.82 1.24
C GLU A 132 -1.79 -61.11 0.64
N THR A 133 -1.21 -60.13 -0.06
CA THR A 133 0.08 -60.26 -0.73
C THR A 133 1.24 -60.46 0.25
N TYR A 134 1.23 -59.76 1.39
CA TYR A 134 2.24 -59.95 2.45
C TYR A 134 2.32 -61.39 2.96
N LYS A 135 1.23 -62.15 2.89
CA LYS A 135 1.22 -63.56 3.31
C LYS A 135 1.84 -64.49 2.27
N THR A 136 1.89 -64.06 1.00
CA THR A 136 2.30 -64.91 -0.13
C THR A 136 3.79 -64.80 -0.50
N ASN A 137 4.51 -63.79 -0.02
CA ASN A 137 5.94 -63.52 -0.32
C ASN A 137 6.28 -63.70 -1.82
N PRO A 138 5.98 -62.69 -2.68
CA PRO A 138 6.23 -62.80 -4.10
C PRO A 138 7.72 -63.00 -4.41
N SER A 139 8.00 -63.80 -5.44
CA SER A 139 9.38 -64.08 -5.89
C SER A 139 10.04 -62.86 -6.56
N LEU A 140 9.24 -62.05 -7.25
CA LEU A 140 9.67 -60.80 -7.89
C LEU A 140 8.49 -59.80 -7.84
N GLU A 141 8.79 -58.54 -7.55
CA GLU A 141 7.81 -57.45 -7.53
C GLU A 141 8.37 -56.25 -8.29
N TRP A 142 7.60 -55.70 -9.23
CA TRP A 142 7.85 -54.40 -9.85
C TRP A 142 6.87 -53.38 -9.29
N LYS A 143 7.42 -52.42 -8.54
CA LYS A 143 6.62 -51.39 -7.88
C LYS A 143 7.40 -50.09 -7.82
N GLN A 144 6.75 -48.98 -8.21
CA GLN A 144 7.33 -47.63 -8.14
C GLN A 144 8.73 -47.57 -8.77
N GLN A 145 8.86 -48.05 -10.02
CA GLN A 145 10.11 -48.08 -10.79
C GLN A 145 11.20 -49.02 -10.27
N ILE A 146 10.99 -49.70 -9.14
CA ILE A 146 12.01 -50.55 -8.52
C ILE A 146 11.52 -51.99 -8.51
N TRP A 147 12.33 -52.88 -9.07
CA TRP A 147 12.16 -54.31 -8.92
C TRP A 147 12.67 -54.77 -7.55
N SER A 148 12.08 -55.79 -6.94
CA SER A 148 12.46 -56.28 -5.61
C SER A 148 13.91 -56.79 -5.53
N ASN A 149 14.53 -57.12 -6.67
CA ASN A 149 15.95 -57.45 -6.78
C ASN A 149 16.89 -56.21 -6.86
N GLY A 150 16.32 -55.01 -6.86
CA GLY A 150 17.04 -53.73 -6.86
C GLY A 150 17.21 -53.07 -8.23
N ILE A 151 16.81 -53.72 -9.33
CA ILE A 151 16.89 -53.13 -10.68
C ILE A 151 15.89 -51.98 -10.78
N VAL A 152 16.33 -50.85 -11.35
CA VAL A 152 15.50 -49.65 -11.55
C VAL A 152 15.05 -49.59 -13.00
N SER A 153 13.76 -49.38 -13.23
CA SER A 153 13.20 -49.03 -14.54
C SER A 153 12.80 -47.55 -14.52
N TYR A 154 13.55 -46.70 -15.19
CA TYR A 154 13.24 -45.27 -15.27
C TYR A 154 11.97 -45.03 -16.11
N GLN A 155 11.29 -43.91 -15.85
CA GLN A 155 10.03 -43.54 -16.51
C GLN A 155 10.04 -42.05 -16.83
N VAL A 156 9.26 -41.67 -17.83
CA VAL A 156 9.04 -40.28 -18.22
C VAL A 156 8.02 -39.64 -17.28
N PHE A 157 6.91 -40.32 -17.00
CA PHE A 157 5.85 -39.78 -16.14
C PHE A 157 5.99 -40.25 -14.69
N ALA A 158 5.82 -39.34 -13.74
CA ALA A 158 5.76 -39.65 -12.31
C ALA A 158 4.32 -39.93 -11.84
N VAL A 159 3.61 -40.77 -12.59
CA VAL A 159 2.26 -41.23 -12.26
C VAL A 159 2.25 -42.70 -11.83
N PRO A 160 1.24 -43.13 -11.05
CA PRO A 160 1.05 -44.52 -10.65
C PRO A 160 1.08 -45.50 -11.82
N HIS A 161 2.07 -46.39 -11.82
CA HIS A 161 2.07 -47.57 -12.68
C HIS A 161 1.45 -48.76 -11.94
N PRO A 162 0.78 -49.69 -12.65
CA PRO A 162 0.30 -50.93 -12.06
C PRO A 162 1.42 -51.73 -11.42
N VAL A 163 1.15 -52.34 -10.26
CA VAL A 163 2.12 -53.22 -9.60
C VAL A 163 2.11 -54.55 -10.33
N PHE A 164 3.29 -55.06 -10.71
CA PHE A 164 3.45 -56.39 -11.30
C PHE A 164 4.13 -57.31 -10.28
N LEU A 165 3.56 -58.49 -10.05
CA LEU A 165 4.02 -59.47 -9.07
C LEU A 165 4.16 -60.84 -9.71
N GLN A 166 5.27 -61.51 -9.47
CA GLN A 166 5.48 -62.91 -9.79
C GLN A 166 5.24 -63.76 -8.53
N LYS A 167 4.08 -64.43 -8.46
CA LYS A 167 3.75 -65.34 -7.35
C LYS A 167 4.49 -66.66 -7.47
N SER A 168 4.61 -67.17 -8.69
CA SER A 168 5.38 -68.36 -9.03
C SER A 168 5.95 -68.23 -10.44
N LYS A 169 6.77 -69.19 -10.90
CA LYS A 169 7.30 -69.18 -12.28
C LYS A 169 6.21 -69.19 -13.37
N SER A 170 4.99 -69.63 -13.04
CA SER A 170 3.88 -69.76 -13.99
C SER A 170 2.74 -68.79 -13.75
N GLU A 171 2.66 -68.14 -12.58
CA GLU A 171 1.52 -67.31 -12.19
C GLU A 171 1.97 -65.91 -11.73
N CYS A 172 1.46 -64.90 -12.42
CA CYS A 172 1.74 -63.49 -12.18
C CYS A 172 0.44 -62.74 -11.85
N GLU A 173 0.59 -61.62 -11.18
CA GLU A 173 -0.51 -60.76 -10.78
C GLU A 173 -0.19 -59.30 -11.12
N VAL A 174 -1.18 -58.61 -11.68
CA VAL A 174 -1.09 -57.20 -12.04
C VAL A 174 -2.17 -56.43 -11.30
N LEU A 175 -1.77 -55.39 -10.58
CA LEU A 175 -2.65 -54.55 -9.78
C LEU A 175 -2.79 -53.17 -10.40
N PHE A 176 -4.00 -52.84 -10.88
CA PHE A 176 -4.37 -51.51 -11.31
C PHE A 176 -4.97 -50.73 -10.13
N ARG A 177 -4.48 -49.52 -9.90
CA ARG A 177 -4.89 -48.68 -8.76
C ARG A 177 -5.75 -47.50 -9.22
N SER A 178 -6.65 -47.06 -8.36
CA SER A 178 -7.38 -45.81 -8.54
C SER A 178 -6.46 -44.58 -8.57
N ASN A 179 -6.79 -43.61 -9.41
CA ASN A 179 -6.19 -42.27 -9.48
C ASN A 179 -6.94 -41.22 -8.61
N GLN A 180 -7.80 -41.67 -7.69
CA GLN A 180 -8.50 -40.78 -6.76
C GLN A 180 -7.61 -40.38 -5.58
N LEU A 181 -7.45 -39.06 -5.37
CA LEU A 181 -6.74 -38.54 -4.21
C LEU A 181 -7.66 -38.23 -3.02
N SER A 182 -8.99 -38.23 -3.19
CA SER A 182 -9.91 -37.91 -2.08
C SER A 182 -10.08 -39.04 -1.05
N LEU A 183 -9.64 -40.26 -1.35
CA LEU A 183 -9.76 -41.42 -0.45
C LEU A 183 -8.46 -41.69 0.32
N ALA A 184 -8.57 -42.37 1.46
CA ALA A 184 -7.41 -42.89 2.18
C ALA A 184 -6.75 -44.03 1.37
N LEU A 185 -5.42 -44.09 1.37
CA LEU A 185 -4.63 -45.04 0.55
C LEU A 185 -5.15 -46.48 0.60
N ASN A 186 -5.40 -47.01 1.81
CA ASN A 186 -5.82 -48.40 2.01
C ASN A 186 -7.27 -48.68 1.57
N GLN A 187 -8.10 -47.65 1.43
CA GLN A 187 -9.51 -47.75 1.02
C GLN A 187 -9.71 -47.50 -0.48
N THR A 188 -8.63 -47.21 -1.21
CA THR A 188 -8.71 -47.01 -2.67
C THR A 188 -9.08 -48.33 -3.37
N PRO A 189 -10.00 -48.29 -4.36
CA PRO A 189 -10.32 -49.47 -5.14
C PRO A 189 -9.13 -49.87 -6.01
N ALA A 190 -8.94 -51.17 -6.17
CA ALA A 190 -7.88 -51.75 -6.98
C ALA A 190 -8.40 -52.98 -7.72
N ILE A 191 -7.98 -53.12 -8.98
CA ILE A 191 -8.28 -54.29 -9.81
C ILE A 191 -7.07 -55.20 -9.82
N VAL A 192 -7.29 -56.45 -9.45
CA VAL A 192 -6.28 -57.50 -9.43
C VAL A 192 -6.54 -58.44 -10.60
N LEU A 193 -5.58 -58.56 -11.51
CA LEU A 193 -5.60 -59.49 -12.62
C LEU A 193 -4.50 -60.53 -12.45
N THR A 194 -4.89 -61.79 -12.24
CA THR A 194 -3.98 -62.95 -12.22
C THR A 194 -3.92 -63.55 -13.62
N LEU A 195 -2.71 -63.84 -14.12
CA LEU A 195 -2.44 -64.31 -15.48
C LEU A 195 -1.13 -65.13 -15.56
N PRO A 196 -0.84 -65.83 -16.67
CA PRO A 196 0.42 -66.58 -16.84
C PRO A 196 1.63 -65.65 -16.86
N CYS A 197 2.69 -66.00 -16.13
CA CYS A 197 3.90 -65.17 -16.12
C CYS A 197 4.62 -65.13 -17.47
N PRO A 198 5.11 -63.95 -17.90
CA PRO A 198 6.10 -63.85 -18.96
C PRO A 198 7.47 -64.35 -18.47
N ASP A 199 8.41 -64.46 -19.40
CA ASP A 199 9.83 -64.65 -19.06
C ASP A 199 10.36 -63.37 -18.38
N THR A 200 10.35 -63.36 -17.06
CA THR A 200 10.79 -62.23 -16.24
C THR A 200 12.29 -62.00 -16.33
N ASP A 201 13.09 -63.04 -16.59
CA ASP A 201 14.55 -62.90 -16.68
C ASP A 201 14.93 -62.09 -17.93
N LEU A 202 14.27 -62.34 -19.07
CA LEU A 202 14.43 -61.55 -20.30
C LEU A 202 14.01 -60.08 -20.10
N ILE A 203 12.95 -59.82 -19.32
CA ILE A 203 12.52 -58.45 -19.01
C ILE A 203 13.61 -57.72 -18.22
N LEU A 204 14.14 -58.36 -17.17
CA LEU A 204 15.18 -57.76 -16.32
C LEU A 204 16.49 -57.52 -17.08
N GLU A 205 16.90 -58.48 -17.93
CA GLU A 205 18.06 -58.33 -18.82
C GLU A 205 17.87 -57.15 -19.79
N SER A 206 16.69 -57.02 -20.40
CA SER A 206 16.38 -55.90 -21.28
C SER A 206 16.45 -54.55 -20.56
N ILE A 207 16.00 -54.48 -19.31
CA ILE A 207 16.08 -53.25 -18.50
C ILE A 207 17.52 -52.90 -18.18
N GLN A 208 18.33 -53.88 -17.76
CA GLN A 208 19.75 -53.68 -17.46
C GLN A 208 20.52 -53.19 -18.68
N ASN A 209 20.39 -53.88 -19.82
CA ASN A 209 21.07 -53.50 -21.06
C ASN A 209 20.71 -52.07 -21.50
N GLN A 210 19.43 -51.71 -21.44
CA GLN A 210 19.00 -50.37 -21.82
C GLN A 210 19.45 -49.29 -20.82
N ASN A 211 19.46 -49.59 -19.52
CA ASN A 211 20.01 -48.69 -18.51
C ASN A 211 21.50 -48.42 -18.71
N ASP A 212 22.27 -49.45 -19.06
CA ASP A 212 23.70 -49.32 -19.34
C ASP A 212 23.96 -48.45 -20.58
N ILE A 213 23.14 -48.60 -21.63
CA ILE A 213 23.15 -47.71 -22.80
C ILE A 213 22.90 -46.26 -22.37
N TRP A 214 21.79 -46.00 -21.66
CA TRP A 214 21.45 -44.66 -21.19
C TRP A 214 22.49 -44.05 -20.27
N LEU A 215 23.10 -44.83 -19.37
CA LEU A 215 24.19 -44.37 -18.50
C LEU A 215 25.46 -44.02 -19.30
N SER A 216 25.72 -44.69 -20.42
CA SER A 216 26.88 -44.40 -21.26
C SER A 216 26.71 -43.16 -22.14
N GLU A 217 25.46 -42.81 -22.48
CA GLU A 217 25.11 -41.69 -23.38
C GLU A 217 24.60 -40.44 -22.64
N CYS A 218 24.34 -40.53 -21.33
CA CYS A 218 23.74 -39.44 -20.57
C CYS A 218 24.64 -38.19 -20.45
N THR A 219 24.01 -37.03 -20.35
CA THR A 219 24.69 -35.77 -20.07
C THR A 219 24.72 -35.48 -18.57
N PRO A 220 25.84 -34.96 -18.01
CA PRO A 220 26.01 -34.77 -16.57
C PRO A 220 25.28 -33.54 -16.00
N ASN A 221 24.15 -33.15 -16.60
CA ASN A 221 23.36 -31.98 -16.19
C ASN A 221 22.28 -32.37 -15.17
N SER A 222 21.73 -31.36 -14.52
CA SER A 222 20.62 -31.51 -13.57
C SER A 222 19.27 -31.16 -14.21
N PRO A 223 18.16 -31.75 -13.76
CA PRO A 223 16.82 -31.32 -14.15
C PRO A 223 16.53 -29.92 -13.58
N ILE A 224 15.46 -29.29 -14.04
CA ILE A 224 14.97 -27.99 -13.55
C ILE A 224 13.64 -28.16 -12.83
N VAL A 225 13.31 -27.28 -11.90
CA VAL A 225 11.97 -27.30 -11.28
C VAL A 225 10.93 -26.99 -12.35
N SER A 226 9.87 -27.78 -12.45
CA SER A 226 8.76 -27.58 -13.39
C SER A 226 7.50 -27.08 -12.69
N GLU A 227 7.27 -27.56 -11.48
CA GLU A 227 6.06 -27.30 -10.72
C GLU A 227 6.27 -27.39 -9.20
N VAL A 228 5.61 -26.50 -8.46
CA VAL A 228 5.67 -26.44 -6.99
C VAL A 228 4.26 -26.28 -6.42
N PHE A 229 3.94 -27.02 -5.36
CA PHE A 229 2.67 -26.87 -4.65
C PHE A 229 2.78 -27.11 -3.15
N ARG A 230 2.07 -26.30 -2.35
CA ARG A 230 2.00 -26.47 -0.90
C ARG A 230 0.64 -26.03 -0.34
N HIS A 231 -0.21 -26.99 0.03
CA HIS A 231 -1.40 -26.71 0.84
C HIS A 231 -1.89 -27.92 1.65
N SER A 232 -2.08 -27.77 2.97
CA SER A 232 -2.48 -28.90 3.85
C SER A 232 -3.94 -29.34 3.70
N GLU A 233 -4.82 -28.46 3.25
CA GLU A 233 -6.24 -28.79 3.05
C GLU A 233 -6.52 -29.41 1.67
N SER A 234 -5.53 -29.41 0.77
CA SER A 234 -5.69 -30.01 -0.55
C SER A 234 -5.34 -31.49 -0.53
N SER A 235 -6.05 -32.28 -1.33
CA SER A 235 -5.79 -33.71 -1.54
C SER A 235 -4.40 -33.99 -2.15
N TYR A 236 -3.75 -32.99 -2.75
CA TYR A 236 -2.39 -33.07 -3.29
C TYR A 236 -1.31 -32.81 -2.23
N LEU A 237 -1.68 -32.30 -1.05
CA LEU A 237 -0.78 -31.89 0.03
C LEU A 237 0.37 -30.99 -0.45
N ARG A 238 1.60 -31.51 -0.50
CA ARG A 238 2.78 -30.75 -0.91
C ARG A 238 3.61 -31.58 -1.88
N TYR A 239 4.16 -30.91 -2.89
CA TYR A 239 5.13 -31.53 -3.78
C TYR A 239 6.04 -30.51 -4.44
N LEU A 240 7.19 -31.01 -4.88
CA LEU A 240 8.17 -30.34 -5.71
C LEU A 240 8.44 -31.24 -6.91
N GLU A 241 8.27 -30.70 -8.10
CA GLU A 241 8.45 -31.41 -9.36
C GLU A 241 9.66 -30.86 -10.10
N TRP A 242 10.49 -31.78 -10.61
CA TRP A 242 11.60 -31.49 -11.49
C TRP A 242 11.37 -32.16 -12.84
N GLU A 243 11.75 -31.49 -13.93
CA GLU A 243 11.68 -32.01 -15.28
C GLU A 243 13.06 -31.97 -15.96
N ASN A 244 13.27 -32.91 -16.89
CA ASN A 244 14.32 -32.79 -17.90
C ASN A 244 13.74 -32.09 -19.14
N PRO A 245 14.09 -30.83 -19.42
CA PRO A 245 13.53 -30.08 -20.54
C PRO A 245 14.16 -30.45 -21.90
N THR A 246 15.07 -31.44 -21.93
CA THR A 246 15.88 -31.77 -23.11
C THR A 246 15.49 -33.11 -23.74
N ASP A 247 15.82 -33.28 -25.02
CA ASP A 247 15.69 -34.56 -25.74
C ASP A 247 16.77 -35.59 -25.35
N SER A 248 17.71 -35.22 -24.48
CA SER A 248 18.82 -36.08 -24.05
C SER A 248 18.56 -36.70 -22.68
N VAL A 249 19.13 -37.88 -22.40
CA VAL A 249 19.10 -38.46 -21.06
C VAL A 249 20.02 -37.67 -20.14
N LEU A 250 19.55 -37.31 -18.94
CA LEU A 250 20.39 -36.67 -17.92
C LEU A 250 20.89 -37.68 -16.89
N CYS A 251 22.10 -37.48 -16.40
CA CYS A 251 22.64 -38.14 -15.22
C CYS A 251 23.11 -37.11 -14.20
N PRO A 252 22.18 -36.64 -13.34
CA PRO A 252 22.50 -35.69 -12.28
C PRO A 252 23.58 -36.27 -11.36
N LYS A 253 24.63 -35.50 -11.09
CA LYS A 253 25.73 -35.91 -10.18
C LYS A 253 25.42 -35.69 -8.69
N ALA A 254 24.23 -35.21 -8.36
CA ALA A 254 23.88 -34.85 -7.00
C ALA A 254 23.38 -36.06 -6.20
N GLU A 255 23.93 -36.24 -5.01
CA GLU A 255 23.50 -37.29 -4.08
C GLU A 255 22.34 -36.83 -3.17
N SER A 256 22.06 -35.52 -3.12
CA SER A 256 21.03 -34.89 -2.30
C SER A 256 20.42 -33.68 -3.02
N ILE A 257 19.28 -33.21 -2.50
CA ILE A 257 18.72 -31.89 -2.83
C ILE A 257 18.96 -30.98 -1.63
N GLU A 258 19.33 -29.73 -1.87
CA GLU A 258 19.67 -28.75 -0.83
C GLU A 258 18.62 -27.63 -0.78
N TRP A 259 18.28 -27.19 0.43
CA TRP A 259 17.43 -26.03 0.70
C TRP A 259 18.21 -25.00 1.51
N GLU A 260 18.23 -23.77 1.03
CA GLU A 260 18.82 -22.62 1.72
C GLU A 260 17.73 -21.61 2.09
N GLU A 261 17.53 -21.42 3.39
CA GLU A 261 16.59 -20.47 3.99
C GLU A 261 17.36 -19.46 4.83
N GLY A 262 17.55 -18.25 4.29
CA GLY A 262 18.37 -17.24 4.95
C GLY A 262 19.84 -17.69 5.07
N SER A 263 20.25 -18.10 6.27
CA SER A 263 21.59 -18.64 6.55
C SER A 263 21.61 -20.14 6.88
N GLU A 264 20.45 -20.80 6.92
CA GLU A 264 20.34 -22.22 7.23
C GLU A 264 20.34 -23.06 5.96
N LEU A 265 21.18 -24.10 5.92
CA LEU A 265 21.26 -25.08 4.84
C LEU A 265 20.79 -26.44 5.34
N SER A 266 19.83 -27.04 4.64
CA SER A 266 19.35 -28.40 4.90
C SER A 266 19.43 -29.26 3.64
N GLN A 267 19.59 -30.58 3.80
CA GLN A 267 19.77 -31.51 2.69
C GLN A 267 18.84 -32.72 2.84
N PHE A 268 18.22 -33.13 1.73
CA PHE A 268 17.41 -34.35 1.65
C PHE A 268 18.12 -35.42 0.82
N GLN A 269 18.22 -36.62 1.39
CA GLN A 269 18.74 -37.81 0.73
C GLN A 269 17.93 -39.04 1.17
N SER A 270 17.67 -39.96 0.25
CA SER A 270 17.10 -41.28 0.54
C SER A 270 17.56 -42.31 -0.48
N ASN A 271 17.48 -43.60 -0.13
CA ASN A 271 17.81 -44.69 -1.07
C ASN A 271 16.92 -44.67 -2.32
N GLU A 272 15.64 -44.33 -2.15
CA GLU A 272 14.70 -44.21 -3.26
C GLU A 272 15.03 -43.02 -4.16
N PHE A 273 15.39 -41.87 -3.57
CA PHE A 273 15.89 -40.71 -4.30
C PHE A 273 17.11 -41.09 -5.14
N LEU A 274 18.18 -41.60 -4.52
CA LEU A 274 19.43 -41.97 -5.20
C LEU A 274 19.22 -42.95 -6.35
N LYS A 275 18.32 -43.92 -6.18
CA LYS A 275 18.01 -44.91 -7.21
C LYS A 275 17.25 -44.32 -8.38
N ARG A 276 16.22 -43.51 -8.10
CA ARG A 276 15.29 -42.99 -9.12
C ARG A 276 15.78 -41.72 -9.80
N SER A 277 16.72 -40.99 -9.18
CA SER A 277 17.26 -39.73 -9.72
C SER A 277 18.54 -39.89 -10.55
N ARG A 278 19.16 -41.08 -10.55
CA ARG A 278 20.43 -41.35 -11.25
C ARG A 278 20.36 -41.15 -12.76
N LEU A 279 19.21 -41.44 -13.37
CA LEU A 279 18.90 -41.12 -14.75
C LEU A 279 17.56 -40.40 -14.81
N VAL A 280 17.50 -39.34 -15.61
CA VAL A 280 16.24 -38.67 -15.96
C VAL A 280 16.07 -38.77 -17.45
N LEU A 281 15.02 -39.46 -17.90
CA LEU A 281 14.74 -39.66 -19.31
C LEU A 281 14.42 -38.33 -20.01
N PRO A 282 14.55 -38.24 -21.34
CA PRO A 282 14.08 -37.08 -22.11
C PRO A 282 12.65 -36.69 -21.72
N HIS A 283 12.41 -35.41 -21.42
CA HIS A 283 11.11 -34.90 -20.96
C HIS A 283 10.57 -35.58 -19.68
N GLY A 284 11.45 -36.26 -18.94
CA GLY A 284 11.09 -37.06 -17.77
C GLY A 284 10.93 -36.23 -16.51
N ILE A 285 10.02 -36.69 -15.63
CA ILE A 285 9.61 -36.00 -14.41
C ILE A 285 10.07 -36.74 -13.16
N LEU A 286 10.63 -36.00 -12.21
CA LEU A 286 10.91 -36.42 -10.85
C LEU A 286 10.00 -35.65 -9.88
N LEU A 287 8.99 -36.34 -9.36
CA LEU A 287 8.06 -35.78 -8.37
C LEU A 287 8.52 -36.15 -6.96
N LEU A 288 8.74 -35.17 -6.09
CA LEU A 288 8.96 -35.35 -4.66
C LEU A 288 7.72 -34.89 -3.90
N SER A 289 7.12 -35.76 -3.07
CA SER A 289 5.87 -35.43 -2.37
C SER A 289 5.78 -36.04 -0.97
N ASP A 290 5.02 -35.37 -0.10
CA ASP A 290 4.57 -35.92 1.18
C ASP A 290 3.22 -36.67 1.09
N GLU A 291 2.61 -36.75 -0.11
CA GLU A 291 1.42 -37.56 -0.40
C GLU A 291 1.81 -38.88 -1.09
N MET A 292 1.67 -40.00 -0.37
CA MET A 292 2.05 -41.33 -0.86
C MET A 292 1.23 -41.80 -2.08
N LYS A 293 0.01 -41.29 -2.28
CA LYS A 293 -0.82 -41.63 -3.45
C LYS A 293 -0.26 -41.08 -4.77
N LEU A 294 0.46 -39.95 -4.73
CA LEU A 294 1.11 -39.40 -5.91
C LEU A 294 2.24 -40.30 -6.45
N GLN A 295 2.69 -41.30 -5.69
CA GLN A 295 3.73 -42.27 -6.05
C GLN A 295 5.07 -41.67 -6.53
N GLY A 296 5.32 -40.39 -6.21
CA GLY A 296 6.63 -39.76 -6.32
C GLY A 296 7.64 -40.32 -5.32
N ILE A 297 8.84 -39.72 -5.27
CA ILE A 297 9.86 -39.98 -4.26
C ILE A 297 9.37 -39.39 -2.93
N PRO A 298 9.17 -40.21 -1.88
CA PRO A 298 8.68 -39.72 -0.60
C PRO A 298 9.68 -38.76 0.05
N ILE A 299 9.23 -37.58 0.45
CA ILE A 299 10.06 -36.58 1.14
C ILE A 299 9.36 -36.10 2.43
N PRO A 300 10.11 -35.86 3.53
CA PRO A 300 9.51 -35.33 4.75
C PRO A 300 8.85 -33.96 4.54
N LYS A 301 7.68 -33.77 5.15
CA LYS A 301 6.92 -32.51 5.14
C LYS A 301 7.76 -31.26 5.46
N SER A 302 8.78 -31.39 6.32
CA SER A 302 9.63 -30.26 6.74
C SER A 302 10.36 -29.58 5.58
N PHE A 303 10.74 -30.33 4.54
CA PHE A 303 11.41 -29.77 3.35
C PHE A 303 10.43 -29.06 2.40
N LEU A 304 9.17 -29.49 2.39
CA LEU A 304 8.15 -28.93 1.50
C LEU A 304 7.33 -27.81 2.18
N SER A 305 7.46 -27.64 3.50
CA SER A 305 6.70 -26.63 4.23
C SER A 305 7.13 -25.20 3.95
N SER A 306 8.31 -24.97 3.36
CA SER A 306 8.83 -23.64 3.01
C SER A 306 8.61 -23.24 1.54
N LEU A 307 7.98 -24.09 0.73
CA LEU A 307 7.63 -23.74 -0.65
C LEU A 307 6.67 -22.53 -0.68
N GLY A 308 6.87 -21.61 -1.60
CA GLY A 308 6.21 -20.31 -1.68
C GLY A 308 6.61 -19.31 -0.59
N THR A 309 7.84 -19.35 -0.04
CA THR A 309 8.29 -18.43 1.04
C THR A 309 9.66 -17.74 0.86
N GLN A 310 10.26 -17.81 -0.34
CA GLN A 310 11.62 -17.29 -0.66
C GLN A 310 12.79 -18.24 -0.32
N THR A 311 12.64 -19.52 -0.62
CA THR A 311 13.70 -20.52 -0.40
C THR A 311 14.51 -20.76 -1.68
N LEU A 312 15.81 -20.96 -1.56
CA LEU A 312 16.64 -21.40 -2.68
C LEU A 312 16.82 -22.92 -2.64
N ILE A 313 16.40 -23.61 -3.70
CA ILE A 313 16.46 -25.07 -3.79
C ILE A 313 17.49 -25.45 -4.87
N ARG A 314 18.41 -26.36 -4.53
CA ARG A 314 19.46 -26.83 -5.44
C ARG A 314 19.39 -28.33 -5.66
N PHE A 315 19.48 -28.74 -6.92
CA PHE A 315 19.68 -30.13 -7.31
C PHE A 315 20.89 -30.21 -8.24
N GLY A 316 22.06 -30.53 -7.68
CA GLY A 316 23.33 -30.50 -8.40
C GLY A 316 23.65 -29.08 -8.87
N GLU A 317 23.84 -28.91 -10.18
CA GLU A 317 24.16 -27.60 -10.77
C GLU A 317 22.92 -26.73 -11.03
N SER A 318 21.72 -27.27 -10.85
CA SER A 318 20.48 -26.51 -11.02
C SER A 318 20.12 -25.75 -9.74
N ASN A 319 19.62 -24.52 -9.92
CA ASN A 319 19.08 -23.72 -8.84
C ASN A 319 17.66 -23.25 -9.17
N PHE A 320 16.81 -23.23 -8.16
CA PHE A 320 15.46 -22.70 -8.24
C PHE A 320 15.24 -21.74 -7.09
N GLN A 321 15.07 -20.47 -7.44
CA GLN A 321 14.65 -19.45 -6.49
C GLN A 321 13.14 -19.47 -6.39
N ASP A 322 12.63 -19.96 -5.26
CA ASP A 322 11.22 -19.91 -4.95
C ASP A 322 10.82 -18.48 -4.53
N PHE A 323 9.60 -18.07 -4.84
CA PHE A 323 9.06 -16.74 -4.55
C PHE A 323 7.72 -16.85 -3.80
N PRO A 324 7.29 -15.80 -3.06
CA PRO A 324 6.01 -15.82 -2.39
C PRO A 324 4.86 -16.12 -3.37
N PHE A 325 4.12 -17.19 -3.09
CA PHE A 325 3.04 -17.65 -3.96
C PHE A 325 1.83 -18.08 -3.14
N SER A 326 0.64 -17.69 -3.58
CA SER A 326 -0.62 -18.06 -2.94
C SER A 326 -1.22 -19.30 -3.61
N PHE A 327 -0.96 -20.47 -3.00
CA PHE A 327 -1.44 -21.77 -3.47
C PHE A 327 -2.94 -21.99 -3.32
N ARG A 328 -3.64 -21.14 -2.55
CA ARG A 328 -5.10 -21.15 -2.38
C ARG A 328 -5.67 -19.77 -2.57
N GLN A 329 -6.69 -19.67 -3.41
CA GLN A 329 -7.39 -18.43 -3.71
C GLN A 329 -8.90 -18.73 -3.69
N GLY A 330 -9.57 -18.36 -2.60
CA GLY A 330 -10.93 -18.84 -2.30
C GLY A 330 -10.98 -20.36 -2.14
N GLU A 331 -11.85 -21.02 -2.90
CA GLU A 331 -12.02 -22.49 -2.89
C GLU A 331 -11.20 -23.20 -3.98
N GLU A 332 -10.27 -22.48 -4.61
CA GLU A 332 -9.41 -23.00 -5.68
C GLU A 332 -7.95 -23.10 -5.25
N PHE A 333 -7.27 -24.10 -5.80
CA PHE A 333 -5.87 -24.40 -5.56
C PHE A 333 -5.06 -24.27 -6.84
N PHE A 334 -3.86 -23.73 -6.72
CA PHE A 334 -2.95 -23.47 -7.84
C PHE A 334 -1.56 -23.95 -7.49
N SER A 335 -0.90 -24.65 -8.40
CA SER A 335 0.54 -24.84 -8.36
C SER A 335 1.27 -23.65 -9.02
N ASN A 336 2.52 -23.45 -8.64
CA ASN A 336 3.42 -22.54 -9.35
C ASN A 336 4.15 -23.35 -10.43
N GLN A 337 3.81 -23.11 -11.70
CA GLN A 337 4.34 -23.83 -12.86
C GLN A 337 5.38 -22.96 -13.58
N ILE A 338 6.35 -23.56 -14.27
CA ILE A 338 7.32 -22.79 -15.10
C ILE A 338 6.84 -22.68 -16.56
N SER A 339 6.42 -23.80 -17.13
CA SER A 339 5.73 -23.87 -18.43
C SER A 339 4.21 -23.89 -18.18
N PHE A 340 3.48 -23.00 -18.85
CA PHE A 340 2.07 -22.77 -18.52
C PHE A 340 1.15 -23.07 -19.69
N THR A 341 0.11 -23.81 -19.38
CA THR A 341 -1.11 -23.95 -20.18
C THR A 341 -2.27 -23.24 -19.46
N ALA A 342 -3.40 -23.07 -20.14
CA ALA A 342 -4.61 -22.64 -19.47
C ALA A 342 -5.05 -23.74 -18.48
N CYS A 343 -5.51 -23.37 -17.27
CA CYS A 343 -5.92 -24.37 -16.27
C CYS A 343 -6.99 -25.33 -16.80
N ARG A 344 -7.82 -24.86 -17.74
CA ARG A 344 -8.83 -25.66 -18.43
C ARG A 344 -8.24 -26.72 -19.35
N ASP A 345 -7.19 -26.37 -20.08
CA ASP A 345 -6.63 -27.20 -21.13
C ASP A 345 -5.68 -28.28 -20.57
N GLN A 346 -5.31 -28.16 -19.30
CA GLN A 346 -4.46 -29.13 -18.61
C GLN A 346 -5.10 -30.52 -18.58
N TRP A 347 -4.31 -31.52 -18.95
CA TRP A 347 -4.71 -32.92 -18.84
C TRP A 347 -4.94 -33.31 -17.38
N LYS A 348 -6.11 -33.87 -17.05
CA LYS A 348 -6.45 -34.26 -15.67
C LYS A 348 -6.27 -35.74 -15.43
N TYR A 349 -5.10 -36.15 -14.94
CA TYR A 349 -4.86 -37.54 -14.53
C TYR A 349 -5.43 -37.86 -13.15
N TRP A 350 -5.27 -36.95 -12.18
CA TRP A 350 -5.74 -37.13 -10.82
C TRP A 350 -7.20 -36.70 -10.65
N LYS A 351 -8.01 -37.52 -9.98
CA LYS A 351 -9.41 -37.19 -9.68
C LYS A 351 -9.55 -36.71 -8.23
N THR A 352 -9.98 -35.46 -8.07
CA THR A 352 -10.23 -34.82 -6.77
C THR A 352 -11.58 -34.08 -6.81
N LYS A 353 -12.10 -33.71 -5.62
CA LYS A 353 -13.29 -32.85 -5.50
C LYS A 353 -12.95 -31.36 -5.60
N GLU A 354 -11.67 -31.04 -5.50
CA GLU A 354 -11.15 -29.68 -5.39
C GLU A 354 -10.94 -29.09 -6.79
N ASN A 355 -11.06 -27.77 -6.91
CA ASN A 355 -10.66 -27.07 -8.14
C ASN A 355 -9.15 -26.85 -8.07
N PHE A 356 -8.40 -27.64 -8.84
CA PHE A 356 -6.95 -27.62 -8.85
C PHE A 356 -6.42 -27.27 -10.24
N CYS A 357 -5.49 -26.32 -10.30
CA CYS A 357 -4.72 -25.99 -11.50
C CYS A 357 -3.26 -26.37 -11.27
N GLY A 358 -2.85 -27.45 -11.91
CA GLY A 358 -1.58 -28.15 -11.70
C GLY A 358 -1.69 -29.58 -12.25
N ASN A 359 -0.56 -30.18 -12.61
CA ASN A 359 -0.57 -31.52 -13.21
C ASN A 359 0.57 -32.41 -12.67
N PRO A 360 0.58 -32.70 -11.35
CA PRO A 360 1.72 -33.38 -10.73
C PRO A 360 1.99 -34.74 -11.38
N GLY A 361 3.22 -34.90 -11.84
CA GLY A 361 3.75 -36.12 -12.47
C GLY A 361 3.58 -36.19 -13.99
N ILE A 362 3.05 -35.15 -14.64
CA ILE A 362 2.85 -35.08 -16.10
C ILE A 362 3.30 -33.70 -16.59
N PRO A 363 3.92 -33.58 -17.79
CA PRO A 363 4.36 -32.30 -18.32
C PRO A 363 3.21 -31.29 -18.42
N ASN A 364 3.48 -30.05 -18.03
CA ASN A 364 2.48 -28.98 -18.00
C ASN A 364 1.99 -28.54 -19.38
N GLU A 365 2.74 -28.87 -20.43
CA GLU A 365 2.40 -28.63 -21.82
C GLU A 365 1.42 -29.65 -22.40
N LEU A 366 1.21 -30.79 -21.72
CA LEU A 366 0.30 -31.84 -22.21
C LEU A 366 -1.15 -31.38 -22.07
N THR A 367 -1.77 -31.04 -23.21
CA THR A 367 -3.16 -30.59 -23.27
C THR A 367 -4.15 -31.74 -23.52
N TYR A 368 -5.39 -31.50 -23.11
CA TYR A 368 -6.53 -32.34 -23.48
C TYR A 368 -6.83 -32.19 -24.98
N ASP A 369 -6.78 -33.30 -25.73
CA ASP A 369 -7.11 -33.33 -27.16
C ASP A 369 -8.62 -33.55 -27.36
N GLU A 370 -9.39 -32.47 -27.37
CA GLU A 370 -10.71 -32.43 -27.98
C GLU A 370 -10.76 -31.32 -29.03
N THR A 371 -10.41 -31.69 -30.26
CA THR A 371 -10.31 -30.86 -31.47
C THR A 371 -11.65 -30.30 -31.98
N LEU A 372 -12.67 -30.13 -31.13
CA LEU A 372 -13.97 -29.59 -31.56
C LEU A 372 -14.33 -28.22 -30.95
N PHE A 373 -13.73 -27.79 -29.83
CA PHE A 373 -14.02 -26.49 -29.24
C PHE A 373 -12.82 -25.88 -28.49
N SER A 374 -11.65 -25.75 -29.14
CA SER A 374 -10.56 -24.97 -28.54
C SER A 374 -11.04 -23.54 -28.31
N LEU A 375 -11.26 -23.17 -27.05
CA LEU A 375 -11.68 -21.82 -26.71
C LEU A 375 -10.48 -20.89 -26.89
N PRO A 376 -10.66 -19.74 -27.56
CA PRO A 376 -9.56 -18.82 -27.78
C PRO A 376 -9.07 -18.27 -26.43
N SER A 377 -7.74 -18.19 -26.29
CA SER A 377 -7.09 -17.51 -25.17
C SER A 377 -7.52 -16.04 -25.11
N CYS A 378 -7.51 -15.45 -23.92
CA CYS A 378 -7.86 -14.04 -23.78
C CYS A 378 -6.87 -13.12 -24.47
N SER A 379 -7.39 -12.28 -25.36
CA SER A 379 -6.67 -11.13 -25.89
C SER A 379 -6.48 -10.14 -24.75
N LEU A 380 -5.22 -9.91 -24.35
CA LEU A 380 -4.87 -8.95 -23.31
C LEU A 380 -5.39 -7.53 -23.66
N GLU A 381 -5.43 -7.19 -24.95
CA GLU A 381 -5.99 -5.90 -25.38
C GLU A 381 -7.50 -5.79 -25.22
N GLY A 382 -8.20 -6.92 -25.30
CA GLY A 382 -9.64 -6.99 -25.06
C GLY A 382 -10.04 -6.80 -23.60
N ILE A 383 -9.11 -6.99 -22.63
CA ILE A 383 -9.42 -6.79 -21.21
C ILE A 383 -9.18 -5.33 -20.82
N GLN A 384 -10.26 -4.65 -20.46
CA GLN A 384 -10.26 -3.25 -20.04
C GLN A 384 -10.51 -3.15 -18.54
N PHE A 385 -9.72 -2.34 -17.85
CA PHE A 385 -9.93 -2.00 -16.44
C PHE A 385 -11.00 -0.90 -16.32
N THR A 386 -11.98 -1.06 -15.42
CA THR A 386 -13.18 -0.21 -15.36
C THR A 386 -13.41 0.46 -14.01
N GLU A 387 -13.06 -0.18 -12.89
CA GLU A 387 -13.34 0.36 -11.55
C GLU A 387 -12.35 -0.20 -10.51
N PHE A 388 -11.94 0.63 -9.56
CA PHE A 388 -11.13 0.22 -8.40
C PHE A 388 -11.71 0.74 -7.10
N TYR A 389 -11.70 -0.10 -6.07
CA TYR A 389 -12.11 0.28 -4.73
C TYR A 389 -11.12 -0.26 -3.70
N PRO A 390 -10.58 0.60 -2.82
CA PRO A 390 -9.56 0.17 -1.84
C PRO A 390 -10.13 -0.57 -0.62
N GLY A 391 -11.45 -0.66 -0.46
CA GLY A 391 -12.09 -1.36 0.66
C GLY A 391 -12.21 -0.53 1.94
N ASN A 392 -12.99 -1.01 2.91
CA ASN A 392 -13.22 -0.41 4.24
C ASN A 392 -12.95 -1.39 5.39
N GLN A 393 -11.97 -2.28 5.23
CA GLN A 393 -11.81 -3.47 6.07
C GLN A 393 -11.57 -3.20 7.57
N SER A 394 -11.16 -1.98 7.96
CA SER A 394 -11.01 -1.59 9.37
C SER A 394 -12.28 -1.01 10.00
N ASP A 395 -13.35 -0.78 9.22
CA ASP A 395 -14.63 -0.27 9.72
C ASP A 395 -15.57 -1.43 10.05
N SER A 396 -15.96 -1.53 11.33
CA SER A 396 -16.80 -2.62 11.83
C SER A 396 -18.25 -2.58 11.32
N GLN A 397 -18.73 -1.43 10.83
CA GLN A 397 -20.10 -1.29 10.34
C GLN A 397 -20.25 -1.75 8.90
N PHE A 398 -19.24 -1.52 8.05
CA PHE A 398 -19.29 -1.82 6.61
C PHE A 398 -17.93 -2.30 6.07
N PRO A 399 -17.50 -3.54 6.38
CA PRO A 399 -16.17 -4.07 6.07
C PRO A 399 -16.06 -4.53 4.61
N PHE A 400 -16.41 -3.66 3.66
CA PHE A 400 -16.41 -4.00 2.25
C PHE A 400 -14.98 -4.28 1.75
N PRO A 401 -14.76 -5.41 1.04
CA PRO A 401 -13.44 -5.79 0.56
C PRO A 401 -12.98 -4.84 -0.56
N ALA A 402 -11.66 -4.75 -0.74
CA ALA A 402 -11.09 -4.10 -1.90
C ALA A 402 -11.39 -4.89 -3.17
N PHE A 403 -11.56 -4.21 -4.31
CA PHE A 403 -11.74 -4.86 -5.60
C PHE A 403 -11.11 -4.10 -6.77
N PHE A 404 -10.79 -4.86 -7.82
CA PHE A 404 -10.50 -4.37 -9.17
C PHE A 404 -11.54 -4.97 -10.13
N GLU A 405 -12.16 -4.13 -10.95
CA GLU A 405 -13.12 -4.54 -11.96
C GLU A 405 -12.54 -4.44 -13.36
N PHE A 406 -12.88 -5.44 -14.17
CA PHE A 406 -12.47 -5.53 -15.55
C PHE A 406 -13.66 -5.90 -16.44
N GLN A 407 -13.60 -5.45 -17.69
CA GLN A 407 -14.55 -5.76 -18.74
C GLN A 407 -13.85 -6.43 -19.93
N ASN A 408 -14.43 -7.50 -20.46
CA ASN A 408 -13.99 -8.09 -21.71
C ASN A 408 -14.59 -7.36 -22.92
N ARG A 409 -13.88 -6.43 -23.53
CA ARG A 409 -14.24 -5.80 -24.83
C ARG A 409 -13.86 -6.65 -26.04
N GLY A 410 -13.05 -7.68 -25.84
CA GLY A 410 -12.63 -8.63 -26.87
C GLY A 410 -13.73 -9.63 -27.26
N PRO A 411 -13.41 -10.60 -28.13
CA PRO A 411 -14.28 -11.74 -28.36
C PRO A 411 -14.40 -12.60 -27.10
N ARG A 412 -15.22 -13.65 -27.19
CA ARG A 412 -15.31 -14.69 -26.16
C ARG A 412 -13.90 -15.18 -25.80
N CYS A 413 -13.56 -15.28 -24.51
CA CYS A 413 -12.23 -15.74 -24.11
C CYS A 413 -12.18 -16.53 -22.81
N ASP A 414 -11.19 -17.42 -22.71
CA ASP A 414 -10.94 -18.19 -21.49
C ASP A 414 -10.04 -17.45 -20.51
N LEU A 415 -10.61 -16.99 -19.39
CA LEU A 415 -9.85 -16.33 -18.32
C LEU A 415 -8.75 -17.22 -17.74
N SER A 416 -8.92 -18.55 -17.77
CA SER A 416 -7.93 -19.49 -17.21
C SER A 416 -6.58 -19.44 -17.94
N SER A 417 -6.50 -18.73 -19.08
CA SER A 417 -5.28 -18.44 -19.82
C SER A 417 -4.50 -17.22 -19.31
N LEU A 418 -4.95 -16.54 -18.25
CA LEU A 418 -4.33 -15.31 -17.74
C LEU A 418 -3.74 -15.47 -16.33
N ASN A 419 -2.78 -14.61 -16.01
CA ASN A 419 -2.25 -14.35 -14.67
C ASN A 419 -2.41 -12.85 -14.36
N TRP A 420 -2.72 -12.51 -13.11
CA TRP A 420 -2.67 -11.15 -12.61
C TRP A 420 -1.41 -11.00 -11.76
N ILE A 421 -0.60 -9.98 -12.02
CA ILE A 421 0.63 -9.71 -11.28
C ILE A 421 0.47 -8.38 -10.55
N PHE A 422 0.60 -8.42 -9.23
CA PHE A 422 0.40 -7.28 -8.35
C PHE A 422 1.43 -7.30 -7.22
N ASN A 423 2.16 -6.21 -7.01
CA ASN A 423 3.28 -6.12 -6.05
C ASN A 423 4.24 -7.33 -6.15
N ASP A 424 4.68 -7.63 -7.38
CA ASP A 424 5.55 -8.76 -7.73
C ASP A 424 5.01 -10.16 -7.38
N SER A 425 3.77 -10.26 -6.89
CA SER A 425 3.09 -11.53 -6.61
C SER A 425 2.24 -11.95 -7.80
N MET A 426 2.30 -13.23 -8.17
CA MET A 426 1.51 -13.80 -9.26
C MET A 426 0.23 -14.45 -8.75
N TYR A 427 -0.88 -14.10 -9.38
CA TYR A 427 -2.21 -14.60 -9.09
C TYR A 427 -2.83 -15.23 -10.35
N PRO A 428 -2.69 -16.56 -10.51
CA PRO A 428 -3.46 -17.36 -11.47
C PRO A 428 -4.95 -17.04 -11.56
N PHE A 429 -5.52 -17.03 -12.76
CA PHE A 429 -6.97 -17.02 -12.93
C PHE A 429 -7.58 -18.43 -12.83
N VAL A 430 -8.89 -18.48 -12.61
CA VAL A 430 -9.79 -19.61 -12.26
C VAL A 430 -9.32 -20.99 -12.74
N ALA A 431 -9.37 -21.99 -11.85
CA ALA A 431 -9.04 -23.39 -12.18
C ALA A 431 -10.17 -24.12 -12.93
N LYS A 432 -11.44 -23.69 -12.74
CA LYS A 432 -12.62 -24.22 -13.43
C LYS A 432 -13.14 -23.29 -14.53
N GLU A 433 -13.75 -23.89 -15.56
CA GLU A 433 -14.25 -23.20 -16.76
C GLU A 433 -15.07 -21.93 -16.48
N THR A 434 -14.45 -20.76 -16.66
CA THR A 434 -15.16 -19.48 -16.82
C THR A 434 -14.81 -18.93 -18.19
N ILE A 435 -15.76 -18.98 -19.10
CA ILE A 435 -15.62 -18.33 -20.40
C ILE A 435 -16.27 -16.96 -20.29
N LEU A 436 -15.50 -15.90 -20.51
CA LEU A 436 -16.06 -14.56 -20.59
C LEU A 436 -16.64 -14.36 -21.97
N GLU A 437 -17.92 -14.05 -22.01
CA GLU A 437 -18.53 -13.51 -23.22
C GLU A 437 -18.06 -12.07 -23.45
N LYS A 438 -18.33 -11.55 -24.66
CA LYS A 438 -18.09 -10.14 -24.95
C LYS A 438 -18.92 -9.25 -24.01
N ASP A 439 -18.33 -8.14 -23.58
CA ASP A 439 -18.82 -7.13 -22.64
C ASP A 439 -19.07 -7.64 -21.21
N ALA A 440 -18.74 -8.89 -20.90
CA ALA A 440 -18.83 -9.45 -19.56
C ALA A 440 -17.86 -8.78 -18.59
N LEU A 441 -18.33 -8.55 -17.36
CA LEU A 441 -17.55 -7.99 -16.25
C LEU A 441 -17.04 -9.10 -15.33
N PHE A 442 -15.90 -8.89 -14.69
CA PHE A 442 -15.42 -9.74 -13.61
C PHE A 442 -14.65 -8.91 -12.59
N LEU A 443 -14.64 -9.37 -11.34
CA LEU A 443 -14.04 -8.66 -10.22
C LEU A 443 -12.95 -9.50 -9.58
N LEU A 444 -11.78 -8.90 -9.36
CA LEU A 444 -10.77 -9.43 -8.45
C LEU A 444 -11.00 -8.81 -7.08
N VAL A 445 -11.44 -9.61 -6.11
CA VAL A 445 -11.78 -9.14 -4.76
C VAL A 445 -10.80 -9.69 -3.74
N ARG A 446 -10.47 -8.91 -2.71
CA ARG A 446 -9.59 -9.42 -1.64
C ARG A 446 -10.21 -10.59 -0.86
N LYS A 447 -11.53 -10.54 -0.70
CA LYS A 447 -12.36 -11.55 -0.06
C LYS A 447 -13.75 -11.48 -0.71
N PRO A 448 -14.46 -12.62 -0.92
CA PRO A 448 -15.80 -12.62 -1.49
C PRO A 448 -16.76 -11.78 -0.66
N TRP A 449 -17.64 -11.12 -1.36
CA TRP A 449 -18.72 -10.34 -0.78
C TRP A 449 -20.02 -11.14 -1.01
N THR A 450 -20.89 -11.23 -0.01
CA THR A 450 -22.06 -12.11 -0.07
C THR A 450 -23.17 -11.63 -1.03
N GLY A 451 -22.87 -10.77 -2.00
CA GLY A 451 -23.86 -10.06 -2.83
C GLY A 451 -23.73 -10.20 -4.36
N TRP A 452 -22.58 -10.57 -4.92
CA TRP A 452 -22.32 -10.46 -6.37
C TRP A 452 -22.12 -11.78 -7.12
N GLY A 453 -22.07 -12.90 -6.40
CA GLY A 453 -22.10 -14.25 -6.98
C GLY A 453 -20.90 -14.56 -7.90
N ASN A 454 -21.19 -15.17 -9.06
CA ASN A 454 -20.19 -15.77 -9.97
C ASN A 454 -19.25 -14.78 -10.68
N LEU A 455 -19.30 -13.48 -10.38
CA LEU A 455 -18.42 -12.46 -10.96
C LEU A 455 -17.17 -12.19 -10.11
N GLU A 456 -17.20 -12.56 -8.83
CA GLU A 456 -16.10 -12.33 -7.89
C GLU A 456 -15.04 -13.41 -7.97
N ARG A 457 -13.78 -13.01 -7.94
CA ARG A 457 -12.61 -13.90 -7.86
C ARG A 457 -11.76 -13.46 -6.69
N GLU A 458 -11.75 -14.27 -5.64
CA GLU A 458 -10.94 -14.01 -4.46
C GLU A 458 -9.46 -14.07 -4.83
N LYS A 459 -8.75 -12.97 -4.63
CA LYS A 459 -7.29 -12.84 -4.74
C LYS A 459 -6.77 -12.25 -3.44
N PRO A 460 -5.94 -12.94 -2.65
CA PRO A 460 -5.52 -12.45 -1.33
C PRO A 460 -4.40 -11.40 -1.44
N PHE A 461 -4.65 -10.31 -2.17
CA PHE A 461 -3.73 -9.18 -2.29
C PHE A 461 -3.79 -8.25 -1.07
N LEU A 462 -2.76 -7.42 -0.91
CA LEU A 462 -2.63 -6.47 0.19
C LEU A 462 -2.58 -5.04 -0.32
N LEU A 463 -3.32 -4.14 0.32
CA LEU A 463 -3.32 -2.70 0.09
C LEU A 463 -3.05 -1.96 1.40
N PRO A 464 -2.43 -0.77 1.36
CA PRO A 464 -2.32 0.08 2.54
C PRO A 464 -3.71 0.57 2.98
N LYS A 465 -3.82 1.02 4.24
CA LYS A 465 -5.10 1.46 4.84
C LYS A 465 -5.73 2.66 4.13
N VAL A 466 -4.89 3.54 3.59
CA VAL A 466 -5.31 4.75 2.86
C VAL A 466 -4.70 4.68 1.47
N VAL A 467 -5.55 4.74 0.45
CA VAL A 467 -5.18 4.67 -0.96
C VAL A 467 -5.94 5.77 -1.69
N PHE A 468 -5.21 6.68 -2.32
CA PHE A 468 -5.78 7.76 -3.14
C PHE A 468 -5.56 7.53 -4.65
N GLN A 469 -4.83 6.48 -5.02
CA GLN A 469 -4.39 6.24 -6.40
C GLN A 469 -4.64 4.78 -6.75
N ILE A 470 -4.95 4.51 -8.02
CA ILE A 470 -5.05 3.13 -8.49
C ILE A 470 -3.62 2.60 -8.58
N PRO A 471 -3.27 1.51 -7.86
CA PRO A 471 -1.93 0.96 -7.94
C PRO A 471 -1.70 0.28 -9.29
N SER A 472 -0.47 0.34 -9.80
CA SER A 472 -0.11 -0.32 -11.06
C SER A 472 -0.14 -1.84 -10.93
N PHE A 473 -0.52 -2.52 -12.01
CA PHE A 473 -0.56 -3.99 -12.06
C PHE A 473 -0.38 -4.49 -13.50
N LYS A 474 -0.16 -5.80 -13.67
CA LYS A 474 -0.01 -6.42 -15.00
C LYS A 474 -0.98 -7.57 -15.18
N LEU A 475 -1.50 -7.73 -16.38
CA LEU A 475 -2.10 -8.98 -16.84
C LEU A 475 -1.09 -9.68 -17.75
N GLN A 476 -0.89 -10.98 -17.56
CA GLN A 476 0.04 -11.78 -18.34
C GLN A 476 -0.67 -12.99 -18.94
N SER A 477 -0.41 -13.27 -20.21
CA SER A 477 -0.80 -14.52 -20.86
C SER A 477 0.02 -15.68 -20.28
N ARG A 478 -0.66 -16.73 -19.83
CA ARG A 478 -0.02 -17.96 -19.36
C ARG A 478 0.78 -18.61 -20.48
N ILE A 479 0.15 -18.74 -21.65
CA ILE A 479 0.68 -19.48 -22.79
C ILE A 479 1.84 -18.73 -23.45
N THR A 480 1.64 -17.44 -23.80
CA THR A 480 2.62 -16.66 -24.59
C THR A 480 3.60 -15.86 -23.74
N LYS A 481 3.36 -15.72 -22.43
CA LYS A 481 4.12 -14.86 -21.51
C LYS A 481 4.07 -13.36 -21.78
N GLU A 482 3.38 -12.94 -22.84
CA GLU A 482 3.09 -11.54 -23.14
C GLU A 482 2.35 -10.90 -21.97
N SER A 483 2.64 -9.63 -21.70
CA SER A 483 2.04 -8.91 -20.59
C SER A 483 1.54 -7.54 -21.02
N LYS A 484 0.40 -7.14 -20.44
CA LYS A 484 -0.18 -5.80 -20.55
C LYS A 484 -0.06 -5.12 -19.20
N LEU A 485 0.64 -4.00 -19.20
CA LEU A 485 0.85 -3.17 -18.01
C LEU A 485 -0.25 -2.11 -17.91
N PHE A 486 -0.86 -2.03 -16.74
CA PHE A 486 -1.79 -0.98 -16.37
C PHE A 486 -1.07 -0.02 -15.44
N GLU A 487 -0.63 1.10 -16.00
CA GLU A 487 -0.01 2.21 -15.27
C GLU A 487 -0.96 3.40 -15.21
N PHE A 488 -1.01 4.03 -14.03
CA PHE A 488 -1.86 5.18 -13.76
C PHE A 488 -0.99 6.39 -13.40
N PRO A 489 -1.43 7.62 -13.66
CA PRO A 489 -0.60 8.80 -13.42
C PRO A 489 -0.31 9.00 -11.92
N ASN A 490 0.97 8.94 -11.53
CA ASN A 490 1.41 9.11 -10.13
C ASN A 490 1.08 10.48 -9.50
N HIS A 491 0.61 11.44 -10.30
CA HIS A 491 0.21 12.76 -9.85
C HIS A 491 -1.31 12.94 -9.72
N HIS A 492 -2.12 11.91 -10.04
CA HIS A 492 -3.56 11.93 -9.86
C HIS A 492 -3.97 11.34 -8.51
N PHE A 493 -4.70 12.09 -7.70
CA PHE A 493 -5.17 11.67 -6.38
C PHE A 493 -6.69 11.78 -6.30
N HIS A 494 -7.35 10.71 -5.90
CA HIS A 494 -8.81 10.60 -5.85
C HIS A 494 -9.28 10.70 -4.41
N LEU A 495 -9.96 11.78 -4.08
CA LEU A 495 -10.46 12.08 -2.74
C LEU A 495 -11.76 11.34 -2.47
N ILE A 496 -11.67 10.01 -2.40
CA ILE A 496 -12.78 9.07 -2.26
C ILE A 496 -13.16 8.80 -0.80
N ARG A 497 -12.35 9.30 0.13
CA ARG A 497 -12.46 9.07 1.57
C ARG A 497 -13.12 10.25 2.26
N ASN A 498 -14.18 9.96 3.00
CA ASN A 498 -14.86 10.90 3.88
C ASN A 498 -14.86 10.32 5.29
N ARG A 499 -14.33 11.08 6.26
CA ARG A 499 -14.06 10.58 7.62
C ARG A 499 -13.10 9.36 7.59
N GLU A 500 -13.54 8.23 8.15
CA GLU A 500 -12.79 6.98 8.17
C GLU A 500 -13.22 5.97 7.08
N LYS A 501 -14.13 6.37 6.18
CA LYS A 501 -14.75 5.48 5.19
C LYS A 501 -14.40 5.93 3.77
N ASN A 502 -14.01 4.99 2.93
CA ASN A 502 -13.94 5.14 1.48
C ASN A 502 -15.39 5.01 0.97
N LEU A 503 -16.02 6.13 0.65
CA LEU A 503 -17.42 6.16 0.21
C LEU A 503 -17.53 6.00 -1.30
N HIS A 504 -16.49 6.38 -2.04
CA HIS A 504 -16.45 6.27 -3.49
C HIS A 504 -15.45 5.19 -3.91
N SER A 505 -15.74 4.50 -5.00
CA SER A 505 -14.70 3.85 -5.81
C SER A 505 -14.08 4.87 -6.78
N ILE A 506 -13.01 4.47 -7.45
CA ILE A 506 -12.43 5.19 -8.58
C ILE A 506 -12.97 4.54 -9.84
N TYR A 507 -13.81 5.27 -10.56
CA TYR A 507 -14.37 4.84 -11.83
C TYR A 507 -13.44 5.25 -12.96
N LYS A 508 -13.20 4.33 -13.91
CA LYS A 508 -12.35 4.53 -15.08
C LYS A 508 -13.17 4.40 -16.36
N SER A 509 -13.32 5.51 -17.07
CA SER A 509 -13.67 5.52 -18.50
C SER A 509 -12.48 6.01 -19.32
N GLU A 510 -12.62 7.10 -20.06
CA GLU A 510 -11.49 7.83 -20.67
C GLU A 510 -10.60 8.46 -19.59
N TYR A 511 -11.20 8.96 -18.50
CA TYR A 511 -10.53 9.58 -17.36
C TYR A 511 -10.81 8.81 -16.06
N GLU A 512 -10.06 9.14 -15.01
CA GLU A 512 -10.23 8.61 -13.65
C GLU A 512 -10.92 9.64 -12.77
N PHE A 513 -11.92 9.23 -12.00
CA PHE A 513 -12.62 10.12 -11.08
C PHE A 513 -13.30 9.33 -9.95
N PRO A 514 -13.55 9.96 -8.78
CA PRO A 514 -14.40 9.38 -7.75
C PRO A 514 -15.79 9.08 -8.32
N HIS A 515 -16.28 7.86 -8.09
CA HIS A 515 -17.51 7.37 -8.70
C HIS A 515 -18.74 8.22 -8.30
N PRO A 516 -19.57 8.64 -9.26
CA PRO A 516 -20.74 9.49 -9.02
C PRO A 516 -21.91 8.74 -8.37
N LYS A 517 -22.93 9.49 -7.93
CA LYS A 517 -24.19 8.90 -7.47
C LYS A 517 -24.97 8.21 -8.60
N GLN A 518 -24.92 8.77 -9.81
CA GLN A 518 -25.51 8.18 -11.01
C GLN A 518 -24.73 6.91 -11.40
N GLY A 519 -25.43 5.82 -11.71
CA GLY A 519 -24.80 4.54 -12.07
C GLY A 519 -24.31 3.70 -10.89
N ALA A 520 -24.28 4.26 -9.66
CA ALA A 520 -23.94 3.49 -8.47
C ALA A 520 -24.99 2.40 -8.19
N ASN A 521 -24.57 1.29 -7.57
CA ASN A 521 -25.49 0.23 -7.20
C ASN A 521 -26.52 0.75 -6.17
N PRO A 522 -27.84 0.56 -6.40
CA PRO A 522 -28.88 1.12 -5.52
C PRO A 522 -28.79 0.68 -4.05
N ILE A 523 -28.34 -0.56 -3.79
CA ILE A 523 -28.20 -1.09 -2.43
C ILE A 523 -27.04 -0.39 -1.73
N LEU A 524 -25.88 -0.30 -2.37
CA LEU A 524 -24.70 0.38 -1.82
C LEU A 524 -24.93 1.88 -1.65
N GLN A 525 -25.64 2.48 -2.60
CA GLN A 525 -26.05 3.87 -2.54
C GLN A 525 -26.96 4.15 -1.33
N SER A 526 -27.87 3.24 -0.99
CA SER A 526 -28.72 3.36 0.22
C SER A 526 -27.90 3.33 1.53
N LEU A 527 -26.71 2.73 1.49
CA LEU A 527 -25.75 2.69 2.59
C LEU A 527 -24.75 3.86 2.56
N GLY A 528 -24.87 4.77 1.59
CA GLY A 528 -24.01 5.94 1.42
C GLY A 528 -22.75 5.70 0.59
N PHE A 529 -22.65 4.58 -0.13
CA PHE A 529 -21.51 4.23 -0.98
C PHE A 529 -21.83 4.43 -2.46
N TYR A 530 -20.91 5.04 -3.18
CA TYR A 530 -21.01 5.30 -4.61
C TYR A 530 -19.98 4.43 -5.33
N MET A 531 -20.44 3.26 -5.76
CA MET A 531 -19.66 2.28 -6.51
C MET A 531 -20.64 1.33 -7.21
N SER A 532 -20.21 0.71 -8.30
CA SER A 532 -21.07 -0.11 -9.16
C SER A 532 -20.46 -1.47 -9.53
N PRO A 533 -19.93 -2.25 -8.57
CA PRO A 533 -19.25 -3.51 -8.90
C PRO A 533 -20.19 -4.45 -9.67
N GLY A 534 -19.70 -5.05 -10.76
CA GLY A 534 -20.45 -5.95 -11.63
C GLY A 534 -21.38 -5.26 -12.62
N THR A 535 -21.44 -3.92 -12.64
CA THR A 535 -22.25 -3.13 -13.57
C THR A 535 -21.49 -1.89 -14.02
N HIS A 536 -21.23 -1.75 -15.31
CA HIS A 536 -20.46 -0.61 -15.83
C HIS A 536 -21.25 0.14 -16.90
N ASP A 537 -22.08 1.08 -16.46
CA ASP A 537 -22.85 1.97 -17.34
C ASP A 537 -22.11 3.28 -17.56
N GLY A 538 -22.24 3.87 -18.75
CA GLY A 538 -21.66 5.17 -19.05
C GLY A 538 -22.29 6.27 -18.18
N VAL A 539 -21.45 7.04 -17.48
CA VAL A 539 -21.90 8.14 -16.62
C VAL A 539 -21.46 9.49 -17.17
N VAL A 540 -22.33 10.50 -17.04
CA VAL A 540 -22.00 11.89 -17.37
C VAL A 540 -21.27 12.51 -16.19
N ILE A 541 -20.11 13.13 -16.45
CA ILE A 541 -19.22 13.65 -15.42
C ILE A 541 -19.16 15.19 -15.57
N PRO A 542 -20.13 15.92 -15.00
CA PRO A 542 -20.08 17.38 -15.01
C PRO A 542 -18.88 17.86 -14.18
N ARG A 543 -18.18 18.89 -14.69
CA ARG A 543 -17.16 19.61 -13.93
C ARG A 543 -17.82 20.74 -13.15
N VAL A 544 -17.39 20.95 -11.91
CA VAL A 544 -17.87 22.05 -11.08
C VAL A 544 -16.72 22.97 -10.68
N GLY A 545 -17.03 24.25 -10.57
CA GLY A 545 -16.10 25.26 -10.06
C GLY A 545 -16.14 25.34 -8.54
N GLY A 546 -15.06 25.80 -7.94
CA GLY A 546 -14.95 26.09 -6.53
C GLY A 546 -14.38 27.48 -6.29
N GLN A 547 -14.49 27.96 -5.06
CA GLN A 547 -13.82 29.16 -4.59
C GLN A 547 -13.08 28.82 -3.30
N LEU A 548 -11.77 28.99 -3.27
CA LEU A 548 -11.03 28.82 -2.02
C LEU A 548 -11.49 29.95 -1.07
N LEU A 549 -11.98 29.57 0.12
CA LEU A 549 -12.49 30.50 1.14
C LEU A 549 -11.47 30.72 2.24
N GLU A 550 -10.71 29.68 2.59
CA GLU A 550 -9.76 29.70 3.70
C GLU A 550 -8.63 28.69 3.47
N LEU A 551 -7.41 29.03 3.87
CA LEU A 551 -6.22 28.18 3.89
C LEU A 551 -5.48 28.35 5.23
N ALA A 552 -5.33 27.29 6.00
CA ALA A 552 -4.52 27.26 7.22
C ALA A 552 -3.31 26.34 7.03
N THR A 553 -2.12 26.82 7.38
CA THR A 553 -0.86 26.06 7.25
C THR A 553 -0.21 25.70 8.59
N ASN A 554 -0.66 26.28 9.70
CA ASN A 554 -0.01 26.16 11.01
C ASN A 554 -0.83 25.30 11.99
N GLN A 555 -0.14 24.49 12.80
CA GLN A 555 -0.63 23.52 13.82
C GLN A 555 -1.64 22.45 13.33
N PHE A 556 -2.70 22.84 12.63
CA PHE A 556 -3.74 21.99 12.07
C PHE A 556 -4.07 22.40 10.64
N PRO A 557 -3.26 22.03 9.63
CA PRO A 557 -3.44 22.53 8.27
C PRO A 557 -4.74 22.05 7.61
N PHE A 558 -5.43 22.96 6.92
CA PHE A 558 -6.64 22.68 6.14
C PHE A 558 -6.90 23.75 5.09
N PHE A 559 -7.84 23.50 4.19
CA PHE A 559 -8.48 24.56 3.43
C PHE A 559 -9.98 24.31 3.22
N ASP A 560 -10.75 25.39 3.11
CA ASP A 560 -12.19 25.36 2.84
C ASP A 560 -12.46 25.85 1.42
N PHE A 561 -13.24 25.08 0.65
CA PHE A 561 -13.77 25.50 -0.65
C PHE A 561 -15.27 25.74 -0.59
N GLY A 562 -15.72 26.82 -1.22
CA GLY A 562 -17.11 27.18 -1.45
C GLY A 562 -17.59 26.75 -2.84
N PHE A 563 -18.85 26.29 -2.90
CA PHE A 563 -19.51 25.77 -4.12
C PHE A 563 -20.92 26.34 -4.26
N HIS A 564 -21.54 26.21 -5.43
CA HIS A 564 -22.99 26.44 -5.58
C HIS A 564 -23.76 25.23 -5.05
N SER A 565 -24.77 25.43 -4.19
CA SER A 565 -25.52 24.33 -3.56
C SER A 565 -26.20 23.39 -4.56
N TYR A 566 -26.69 23.90 -5.70
CA TYR A 566 -27.47 23.11 -6.66
C TYR A 566 -26.64 22.23 -7.59
N GLU A 567 -25.33 22.47 -7.70
CA GLU A 567 -24.45 21.73 -8.60
C GLU A 567 -24.03 20.37 -8.01
N GLU A 568 -23.70 19.41 -8.86
CA GLU A 568 -23.10 18.13 -8.49
C GLU A 568 -22.09 17.77 -9.59
N GLY A 569 -20.90 17.27 -9.22
CA GLY A 569 -19.89 16.92 -10.21
C GLY A 569 -18.48 16.80 -9.65
N VAL A 570 -17.49 16.63 -10.55
CA VAL A 570 -16.08 16.55 -10.19
C VAL A 570 -15.50 17.95 -10.04
N PHE A 571 -15.01 18.24 -8.84
CA PHE A 571 -14.13 19.37 -8.56
C PHE A 571 -12.68 18.91 -8.64
N THR A 572 -11.84 19.67 -9.35
CA THR A 572 -10.42 19.38 -9.48
C THR A 572 -9.59 20.59 -9.07
N PHE A 573 -8.57 20.35 -8.28
CA PHE A 573 -7.56 21.35 -7.94
C PHE A 573 -6.16 20.74 -8.03
N GLN A 574 -5.17 21.58 -8.30
CA GLN A 574 -3.80 21.17 -8.59
C GLN A 574 -2.80 22.00 -7.80
N THR A 575 -1.75 21.36 -7.29
CA THR A 575 -0.70 22.01 -6.48
C THR A 575 0.51 22.44 -7.33
N SER A 576 1.44 23.20 -6.73
CA SER A 576 2.73 23.54 -7.34
C SER A 576 3.58 22.33 -7.74
N ALA A 577 3.41 21.19 -7.05
CA ALA A 577 4.08 19.92 -7.36
C ALA A 577 3.41 19.14 -8.51
N ASN A 578 2.46 19.78 -9.23
CA ASN A 578 1.70 19.16 -10.31
C ASN A 578 0.78 18.00 -9.87
N HIS A 579 0.52 17.85 -8.56
CA HIS A 579 -0.46 16.87 -8.07
C HIS A 579 -1.86 17.39 -8.37
N GLN A 580 -2.67 16.61 -9.09
CA GLN A 580 -4.07 16.86 -9.38
C GLN A 580 -4.95 16.04 -8.44
N LEU A 581 -5.87 16.71 -7.76
CA LEU A 581 -6.76 16.11 -6.78
C LEU A 581 -8.20 16.16 -7.29
N PHE A 582 -8.88 15.02 -7.31
CA PHE A 582 -10.23 14.86 -7.81
C PHE A 582 -11.19 14.60 -6.65
N PHE A 583 -12.20 15.45 -6.51
CA PHE A 583 -13.23 15.34 -5.47
C PHE A 583 -14.62 15.31 -6.11
N TRP A 584 -15.48 14.37 -5.70
CA TRP A 584 -16.88 14.40 -6.10
C TRP A 584 -17.66 15.32 -5.16
N LYS A 585 -18.06 16.49 -5.67
CA LYS A 585 -18.88 17.47 -4.96
C LYS A 585 -20.36 17.03 -5.03
N PRO A 586 -21.01 16.70 -3.89
CA PRO A 586 -22.41 16.32 -3.89
C PRO A 586 -23.34 17.53 -4.02
N GLN A 587 -24.57 17.28 -4.48
CA GLN A 587 -25.63 18.28 -4.42
C GLN A 587 -25.90 18.69 -2.96
N SER A 588 -26.32 19.94 -2.75
CA SER A 588 -26.56 20.62 -1.46
C SER A 588 -25.32 20.98 -0.63
N THR A 589 -24.11 20.64 -1.09
CA THR A 589 -22.87 21.06 -0.42
C THR A 589 -22.47 22.46 -0.86
N GLU A 590 -22.46 23.42 0.05
CA GLU A 590 -22.02 24.80 -0.20
C GLU A 590 -20.57 25.05 0.23
N MET A 591 -20.07 24.27 1.18
CA MET A 591 -18.69 24.37 1.66
C MET A 591 -18.13 22.98 1.97
N THR A 592 -16.84 22.77 1.71
CA THR A 592 -16.14 21.52 2.07
C THR A 592 -14.75 21.83 2.60
N THR A 593 -14.41 21.18 3.70
CA THR A 593 -13.10 21.26 4.35
C THR A 593 -12.22 20.10 3.93
N PHE A 594 -10.99 20.40 3.53
CA PHE A 594 -9.96 19.43 3.16
C PHE A 594 -8.80 19.49 4.14
N ALA A 595 -8.40 18.35 4.71
CA ALA A 595 -7.29 18.24 5.66
C ALA A 595 -6.65 16.85 5.61
N ILE A 596 -5.44 16.67 6.12
CA ILE A 596 -4.78 15.35 6.15
C ILE A 596 -5.54 14.39 7.07
N SER A 597 -5.92 14.87 8.27
CA SER A 597 -6.60 14.07 9.28
C SER A 597 -7.56 14.92 10.13
N PRO A 598 -8.59 14.29 10.74
CA PRO A 598 -9.45 14.95 11.71
C PRO A 598 -8.64 15.44 12.90
N ASN A 599 -9.02 16.59 13.45
CA ASN A 599 -8.43 17.13 14.68
C ASN A 599 -9.49 17.85 15.51
N HIS A 600 -9.11 18.33 16.69
CA HIS A 600 -10.03 18.95 17.64
C HIS A 600 -10.75 20.20 17.10
N CYS A 601 -10.11 20.95 16.20
CA CYS A 601 -10.65 22.20 15.65
C CYS A 601 -11.37 22.02 14.31
N ASN A 602 -10.97 21.05 13.49
CA ASN A 602 -11.64 20.76 12.21
C ASN A 602 -12.78 19.74 12.32
N GLY A 603 -12.87 19.05 13.46
CA GLY A 603 -13.88 18.03 13.68
C GLY A 603 -13.72 16.82 12.74
N GLY A 604 -14.77 16.00 12.67
CA GLY A 604 -14.77 14.77 11.87
C GLY A 604 -15.29 14.92 10.44
N MET A 605 -15.87 16.06 10.05
CA MET A 605 -16.52 16.29 8.75
C MET A 605 -15.54 16.86 7.72
N ILE A 606 -14.48 16.11 7.40
CA ILE A 606 -13.45 16.52 6.45
C ILE A 606 -13.31 15.55 5.28
N VAL A 607 -12.80 16.06 4.16
CA VAL A 607 -12.27 15.26 3.06
C VAL A 607 -10.76 15.09 3.27
N ASN A 608 -10.31 13.84 3.34
CA ASN A 608 -8.91 13.54 3.65
C ASN A 608 -8.00 13.83 2.46
N LEU A 609 -6.87 14.49 2.72
CA LEU A 609 -5.80 14.73 1.76
C LEU A 609 -4.68 13.68 1.92
N PRO A 610 -3.84 13.47 0.88
CA PRO A 610 -2.65 12.63 0.99
C PRO A 610 -1.70 13.09 2.10
N ASP A 611 -1.00 12.13 2.71
CA ASP A 611 0.06 12.43 3.67
C ASP A 611 1.12 13.33 3.04
N GLY A 612 1.63 14.28 3.83
CA GLY A 612 2.63 15.23 3.35
C GLY A 612 2.11 16.28 2.36
N PHE A 613 0.79 16.39 2.13
CA PHE A 613 0.23 17.44 1.27
C PHE A 613 0.72 18.85 1.65
N PHE A 614 0.80 19.14 2.96
CA PHE A 614 1.25 20.43 3.49
C PHE A 614 2.76 20.49 3.82
N SER A 615 3.49 19.37 3.77
CA SER A 615 4.89 19.33 4.24
C SER A 615 5.91 19.96 3.28
N ASN A 616 5.54 20.18 2.02
CA ASN A 616 6.44 20.72 0.99
C ASN A 616 6.29 22.23 0.75
N GLY A 617 5.63 22.96 1.65
CA GLY A 617 5.31 24.37 1.46
C GLY A 617 4.34 24.53 0.29
N LEU A 618 3.04 24.59 0.57
CA LEU A 618 2.02 24.84 -0.45
C LEU A 618 2.26 26.21 -1.09
N GLN A 619 2.95 26.26 -2.24
CA GLN A 619 3.34 27.51 -2.91
C GLN A 619 2.29 28.02 -3.89
N SER A 620 1.54 27.12 -4.52
CA SER A 620 0.48 27.51 -5.45
C SER A 620 -0.64 26.49 -5.50
N LEU A 621 -1.82 26.97 -5.82
CA LEU A 621 -3.01 26.16 -6.06
C LEU A 621 -3.73 26.66 -7.31
N SER A 622 -4.09 25.76 -8.20
CA SER A 622 -4.93 26.08 -9.37
C SER A 622 -6.21 25.28 -9.38
N TYR A 623 -7.34 25.92 -9.67
CA TYR A 623 -8.66 25.31 -9.70
C TYR A 623 -9.60 26.09 -10.64
N LEU A 624 -10.74 25.50 -11.02
CA LEU A 624 -11.78 26.19 -11.79
C LEU A 624 -12.63 27.06 -10.86
N GLN A 625 -12.79 28.33 -11.17
CA GLN A 625 -13.55 29.29 -10.37
C GLN A 625 -15.05 28.98 -10.35
N LYS A 626 -15.67 29.20 -9.19
CA LYS A 626 -17.09 28.94 -8.91
C LYS A 626 -18.07 29.55 -9.94
N ASP A 627 -17.95 30.83 -10.25
CA ASP A 627 -19.00 31.54 -11.01
C ASP A 627 -18.87 31.48 -12.54
N ASN A 628 -17.63 31.44 -13.08
CA ASN A 628 -17.36 31.52 -14.52
C ASN A 628 -16.55 30.34 -15.09
N LEU A 629 -16.15 29.38 -14.24
CA LEU A 629 -15.34 28.21 -14.60
C LEU A 629 -14.00 28.55 -15.27
N GLU A 630 -13.47 29.75 -15.04
CA GLU A 630 -12.12 30.12 -15.48
C GLU A 630 -11.06 29.52 -14.55
N MET A 631 -9.87 29.22 -15.08
CA MET A 631 -8.78 28.70 -14.27
C MET A 631 -8.17 29.81 -13.43
N VAL A 632 -8.29 29.68 -12.11
CA VAL A 632 -7.66 30.58 -11.13
C VAL A 632 -6.38 29.93 -10.63
N ARG A 633 -5.30 30.70 -10.56
CA ARG A 633 -4.03 30.27 -9.98
C ARG A 633 -3.62 31.22 -8.87
N LEU A 634 -3.50 30.67 -7.67
CA LEU A 634 -3.07 31.38 -6.48
C LEU A 634 -1.61 31.05 -6.19
N PHE A 635 -0.86 32.03 -5.71
CA PHE A 635 0.53 31.88 -5.32
C PHE A 635 0.76 32.51 -3.94
N TRP A 636 1.59 31.86 -3.14
CA TRP A 636 1.95 32.32 -1.79
C TRP A 636 3.46 32.31 -1.61
N ASP A 637 4.01 33.37 -1.01
CA ASP A 637 5.39 33.40 -0.50
C ASP A 637 5.43 32.77 0.91
N GLN A 638 6.48 32.04 1.26
CA GLN A 638 6.64 31.43 2.59
C GLN A 638 6.54 32.45 3.73
N ASN A 639 7.01 33.69 3.50
CA ASN A 639 6.89 34.78 4.47
C ASN A 639 5.47 35.36 4.55
N SER A 640 4.68 35.23 3.48
CA SER A 640 3.29 35.71 3.42
C SER A 640 2.29 34.76 4.09
N LEU A 641 2.71 33.52 4.37
CA LEU A 641 1.89 32.51 5.05
C LEU A 641 1.95 32.63 6.59
N ASN A 642 2.83 33.48 7.13
CA ASN A 642 3.01 33.69 8.57
C ASN A 642 2.44 35.06 9.00
N GLU A 643 1.51 35.05 9.95
CA GLU A 643 0.91 36.26 10.53
C GLU A 643 1.88 36.98 11.49
N ILE A 644 2.06 38.29 11.31
CA ILE A 644 2.90 39.15 12.18
C ILE A 644 2.10 39.76 13.34
N SER A 645 0.80 40.01 13.17
CA SER A 645 -0.03 40.71 14.16
C SER A 645 -0.37 39.93 15.43
N ASN A 646 -0.30 38.58 15.40
CA ASN A 646 -0.57 37.70 16.55
C ASN A 646 0.23 36.36 16.50
N PHE A 647 1.50 36.37 16.09
CA PHE A 647 2.39 35.20 16.22
C PHE A 647 1.94 33.93 15.45
N GLY A 648 1.33 34.07 14.27
CA GLY A 648 1.09 32.94 13.36
C GLY A 648 -0.14 32.06 13.64
N ILE A 649 -1.20 32.58 14.29
CA ILE A 649 -2.36 31.79 14.77
C ILE A 649 -3.58 31.88 13.82
N HIS A 650 -3.52 32.64 12.71
CA HIS A 650 -4.63 32.80 11.76
C HIS A 650 -4.47 32.08 10.42
N SER A 651 -5.62 31.78 9.78
CA SER A 651 -5.78 31.22 8.44
C SER A 651 -6.04 32.31 7.38
N LEU A 652 -5.58 32.05 6.16
CA LEU A 652 -5.51 33.00 5.05
C LEU A 652 -6.73 32.90 4.14
N HIS A 653 -7.26 34.05 3.70
CA HIS A 653 -8.22 34.12 2.59
C HIS A 653 -7.46 34.32 1.27
N PRO A 654 -7.72 33.59 0.20
CA PRO A 654 -7.02 33.82 -1.06
C PRO A 654 -7.53 35.07 -1.79
N GLU A 655 -6.77 36.16 -1.80
CA GLU A 655 -6.95 37.25 -2.78
C GLU A 655 -5.59 37.63 -3.39
N GLU A 656 -5.48 38.80 -4.02
CA GLU A 656 -4.21 39.40 -4.47
C GLU A 656 -3.66 40.45 -3.48
N SER A 657 -2.33 40.57 -3.42
CA SER A 657 -1.48 41.38 -2.52
C SER A 657 -2.10 42.70 -2.02
N PRO A 658 -1.92 43.13 -0.74
CA PRO A 658 -0.79 42.79 0.12
C PRO A 658 -1.06 41.92 1.36
N ILE A 659 -2.28 41.67 1.86
CA ILE A 659 -2.47 40.75 3.02
C ILE A 659 -3.86 40.06 3.06
N PHE A 660 -3.94 38.85 3.63
CA PHE A 660 -5.00 37.85 3.43
C PHE A 660 -5.47 37.16 4.72
N PHE A 661 -6.70 37.39 5.19
CA PHE A 661 -7.27 36.66 6.34
C PHE A 661 -8.79 36.43 6.22
N SER A 662 -9.25 35.25 6.64
CA SER A 662 -10.68 34.90 6.79
C SER A 662 -10.99 34.42 8.20
N SER A 663 -11.90 35.08 8.92
CA SER A 663 -12.38 34.57 10.22
C SER A 663 -13.67 33.78 10.06
N SER A 664 -13.76 32.65 10.77
CA SER A 664 -15.05 32.03 11.07
C SER A 664 -15.77 32.89 12.12
N LEU A 665 -16.99 33.35 11.81
CA LEU A 665 -17.80 34.16 12.75
C LEU A 665 -18.30 33.37 13.97
N THR A 666 -18.29 32.05 13.89
CA THR A 666 -18.72 31.15 14.98
C THR A 666 -17.61 30.15 15.26
N GLN A 667 -17.05 30.17 16.48
CA GLN A 667 -16.15 29.12 16.94
C GLN A 667 -16.90 27.78 17.02
N SER A 668 -16.26 26.68 16.62
CA SER A 668 -16.71 25.35 17.03
C SER A 668 -16.70 25.28 18.55
N ASP A 669 -17.78 24.72 19.13
CA ASP A 669 -17.87 24.42 20.57
C ASP A 669 -16.70 23.55 21.07
N SER A 670 -16.04 22.85 20.15
CA SER A 670 -14.92 21.94 20.42
C SER A 670 -13.54 22.60 20.39
N CYS A 671 -13.38 23.90 20.20
CA CYS A 671 -12.05 24.51 20.08
C CYS A 671 -12.05 25.83 20.86
N SER A 672 -11.46 25.82 22.05
CA SER A 672 -11.31 27.01 22.89
C SER A 672 -10.00 27.74 22.57
N GLY A 673 -10.09 29.06 22.37
CA GLY A 673 -8.93 29.93 22.12
C GLY A 673 -8.91 30.57 20.74
N PHE A 674 -7.73 31.05 20.34
CA PHE A 674 -7.48 31.81 19.11
C PHE A 674 -7.49 30.97 17.82
N TYR A 675 -7.73 29.67 17.94
CA TYR A 675 -7.74 28.70 16.85
C TYR A 675 -9.02 28.81 16.02
N ARG A 676 -8.89 28.88 14.69
CA ARG A 676 -10.04 28.93 13.76
C ARG A 676 -10.52 27.53 13.43
N THR A 677 -11.84 27.43 13.23
CA THR A 677 -12.59 26.19 13.00
C THR A 677 -13.26 26.27 11.62
N PRO A 678 -13.54 25.13 10.96
CA PRO A 678 -14.44 25.07 9.82
C PRO A 678 -15.80 25.65 10.26
N GLY A 679 -16.12 26.83 9.75
CA GLY A 679 -17.27 27.63 10.19
C GLY A 679 -18.38 27.63 9.14
N LYS A 680 -19.64 27.85 9.55
CA LYS A 680 -20.77 27.91 8.61
C LYS A 680 -20.71 29.11 7.65
N GLU A 681 -20.06 30.19 8.07
CA GLU A 681 -19.83 31.39 7.27
C GLU A 681 -18.41 31.90 7.49
N LYS A 682 -17.76 32.31 6.41
CA LYS A 682 -16.42 32.91 6.43
C LYS A 682 -16.54 34.36 6.02
N GLN A 683 -16.05 35.27 6.87
CA GLN A 683 -16.02 36.70 6.58
C GLN A 683 -14.58 37.22 6.57
N ARG A 684 -14.40 38.28 5.79
CA ARG A 684 -13.12 38.97 5.65
C ARG A 684 -12.94 39.94 6.82
N SER A 685 -11.72 40.11 7.31
CA SER A 685 -11.37 41.07 8.36
C SER A 685 -10.34 42.09 7.89
N LEU A 686 -10.47 43.35 8.33
CA LEU A 686 -9.49 44.41 8.11
C LEU A 686 -8.20 44.10 8.88
N GLU A 687 -7.07 44.36 8.25
CA GLU A 687 -5.74 44.28 8.82
C GLU A 687 -4.90 45.48 8.38
N ILE A 688 -3.98 45.90 9.24
CA ILE A 688 -3.14 47.06 9.05
C ILE A 688 -1.71 46.69 9.45
N ARG A 689 -0.74 47.01 8.59
CA ARG A 689 0.70 46.85 8.84
C ARG A 689 1.38 48.20 8.76
N LYS A 690 2.29 48.49 9.71
CA LYS A 690 3.16 49.66 9.61
C LYS A 690 4.24 49.47 8.54
N SER A 691 4.43 50.48 7.71
CA SER A 691 5.51 50.56 6.73
C SER A 691 6.84 50.97 7.40
N ASP A 692 7.94 50.98 6.66
CA ASP A 692 9.25 51.43 7.14
C ASP A 692 9.32 52.93 7.43
N LEU A 693 8.34 53.69 6.90
CA LEU A 693 8.24 55.14 7.08
C LEU A 693 7.22 55.48 8.17
N GLU A 694 7.57 56.43 9.03
CA GLU A 694 6.70 56.96 10.09
C GLU A 694 5.33 57.41 9.54
N GLY A 695 4.25 57.03 10.22
CA GLY A 695 2.89 57.40 9.83
C GLY A 695 2.35 56.75 8.56
N LYS A 696 3.00 55.75 7.95
CA LYS A 696 2.51 55.06 6.73
C LYS A 696 2.18 53.59 6.98
N TYR A 697 1.09 53.12 6.36
CA TYR A 697 0.52 51.79 6.61
C TYR A 697 -0.02 51.13 5.35
N ASP A 698 0.17 49.81 5.29
CA ASP A 698 -0.45 48.92 4.32
C ASP A 698 -1.69 48.26 4.91
N THR A 699 -2.71 48.05 4.09
CA THR A 699 -3.97 47.41 4.50
C THR A 699 -4.57 46.56 3.39
N ASN A 700 -5.34 45.55 3.78
CA ASN A 700 -6.09 44.69 2.87
C ASN A 700 -7.50 45.21 2.53
N PHE A 701 -7.99 46.23 3.26
CA PHE A 701 -9.31 46.83 3.07
C PHE A 701 -9.21 48.35 2.99
N ALA A 702 -10.05 48.95 2.15
CA ALA A 702 -10.21 50.39 2.16
C ALA A 702 -10.66 50.85 3.56
N ILE A 703 -9.85 51.73 4.15
CA ILE A 703 -10.17 52.37 5.43
C ILE A 703 -11.44 53.20 5.24
N ASP A 704 -12.46 52.89 6.04
CA ASP A 704 -13.74 53.57 6.00
C ASP A 704 -13.86 54.63 7.10
N GLN A 705 -14.96 55.38 7.08
CA GLN A 705 -15.25 56.42 8.06
C GLN A 705 -15.45 55.90 9.49
N ASN A 706 -15.62 54.58 9.67
CA ASN A 706 -15.78 53.94 10.97
C ASN A 706 -14.42 53.57 11.59
N THR A 707 -13.32 53.75 10.84
CA THR A 707 -11.98 53.51 11.33
C THR A 707 -11.49 54.73 12.11
N ILE A 708 -11.34 54.56 13.40
CA ILE A 708 -10.83 55.58 14.32
C ILE A 708 -9.33 55.37 14.43
N VAL A 709 -8.59 56.41 14.07
CA VAL A 709 -7.15 56.48 14.20
C VAL A 709 -6.82 57.56 15.22
N ASN A 710 -6.15 57.14 16.28
CA ASN A 710 -5.57 58.02 17.27
C ASN A 710 -4.05 57.86 17.26
N TRP A 711 -3.35 58.86 17.73
CA TRP A 711 -1.92 58.77 17.97
C TRP A 711 -1.56 59.59 19.21
N GLY A 712 -0.52 59.18 19.91
CA GLY A 712 -0.10 59.81 21.16
C GLY A 712 0.53 58.83 22.13
N ASN A 713 0.43 59.15 23.42
CA ASN A 713 0.96 58.35 24.53
C ASN A 713 0.21 58.72 25.84
N GLY A 714 0.79 58.35 26.98
CA GLY A 714 0.24 58.62 28.32
C GLY A 714 -0.14 60.07 28.66
N ARG A 715 0.36 61.07 27.92
CA ARG A 715 -0.03 62.49 28.12
C ARG A 715 -1.33 62.86 27.43
N GLY A 716 -1.71 62.14 26.39
CA GLY A 716 -2.88 62.47 25.58
C GLY A 716 -2.90 61.73 24.24
N LEU A 717 -4.12 61.50 23.77
CA LEU A 717 -4.40 60.92 22.46
C LEU A 717 -5.01 62.00 21.57
N SER A 718 -4.46 62.17 20.37
CA SER A 718 -5.02 63.02 19.32
C SER A 718 -5.61 62.17 18.22
N ASN A 719 -6.73 62.62 17.64
CA ASN A 719 -7.30 61.99 16.46
C ASN A 719 -6.36 62.24 15.26
N GLY A 720 -5.83 61.17 14.68
CA GLY A 720 -5.02 61.23 13.46
C GLY A 720 -5.92 61.39 12.24
N ARG A 721 -5.56 62.30 11.34
CA ARG A 721 -6.23 62.40 10.03
C ARG A 721 -5.64 61.37 9.09
N ILE A 722 -6.51 60.61 8.42
CA ILE A 722 -6.12 59.57 7.49
C ILE A 722 -6.13 60.16 6.07
N THR A 723 -5.00 60.08 5.40
CA THR A 723 -4.84 60.42 3.98
C THR A 723 -4.63 59.12 3.21
N THR A 724 -5.69 58.65 2.55
CA THR A 724 -5.65 57.45 1.71
C THR A 724 -4.86 57.75 0.43
N ILE A 725 -3.76 57.02 0.21
CA ILE A 725 -2.92 57.16 -0.98
C ILE A 725 -3.40 56.20 -2.06
N THR A 726 -3.68 54.94 -1.68
CA THR A 726 -4.39 53.96 -2.49
C THR A 726 -5.39 53.21 -1.60
N PRO A 727 -6.34 52.43 -2.16
CA PRO A 727 -7.26 51.63 -1.35
C PRO A 727 -6.58 50.67 -0.37
N LYS A 728 -5.29 50.35 -0.60
CA LYS A 728 -4.50 49.41 0.21
C LYS A 728 -3.31 50.08 0.92
N PHE A 729 -3.18 51.40 0.84
CA PHE A 729 -2.07 52.16 1.44
C PHE A 729 -2.55 53.53 1.94
N PHE A 730 -2.32 53.82 3.22
CA PHE A 730 -2.74 55.09 3.81
C PHE A 730 -1.67 55.69 4.72
N GLN A 731 -1.77 57.00 4.93
CA GLN A 731 -0.91 57.77 5.81
C GLN A 731 -1.73 58.42 6.93
N ILE A 732 -1.17 58.49 8.13
CA ILE A 732 -1.70 59.24 9.26
C ILE A 732 -0.93 60.56 9.34
N GLU A 733 -1.64 61.69 9.33
CA GLU A 733 -1.05 63.00 9.62
C GLU A 733 -0.86 63.16 11.13
N ILE A 734 0.39 63.32 11.54
CA ILE A 734 0.81 63.51 12.93
C ILE A 734 0.86 65.03 13.18
N ASP A 735 -0.07 65.54 14.01
CA ASP A 735 -0.16 66.98 14.33
C ASP A 735 0.97 67.42 15.28
N PRO A 736 1.72 68.50 15.00
CA PRO A 736 2.81 68.95 15.86
C PRO A 736 2.41 69.33 17.31
N PHE A 737 1.13 69.55 17.63
CA PHE A 737 0.70 70.06 18.95
C PHE A 737 1.05 69.15 20.15
N LEU A 738 1.19 67.83 19.96
CA LEU A 738 1.65 66.90 21.02
C LEU A 738 3.17 66.69 21.03
N THR A 739 3.93 67.15 20.02
CA THR A 739 5.32 66.74 19.80
C THR A 739 6.36 67.84 20.06
N GLU A 740 6.08 68.82 20.93
CA GLU A 740 7.04 69.89 21.25
C GLU A 740 8.43 69.35 21.66
N GLU A 741 8.47 68.16 22.26
CA GLU A 741 9.69 67.44 22.58
C GLU A 741 9.94 66.28 21.60
N ARG A 742 11.09 66.30 20.93
CA ARG A 742 11.47 65.29 19.93
C ARG A 742 11.87 63.97 20.58
N SER A 743 12.27 64.00 21.84
CA SER A 743 12.65 62.81 22.59
C SER A 743 11.46 61.95 23.04
N GLU A 744 10.23 62.41 22.82
CA GLU A 744 9.03 61.72 23.28
C GLU A 744 8.64 60.53 22.37
N GLN A 745 8.44 59.38 22.97
CA GLN A 745 7.95 58.16 22.35
C GLN A 745 6.46 58.29 22.00
N LEU A 746 6.10 57.93 20.77
CA LEU A 746 4.74 58.07 20.24
C LEU A 746 4.23 56.76 19.66
N TYR A 747 2.94 56.49 19.85
CA TYR A 747 2.28 55.32 19.32
C TYR A 747 1.08 55.72 18.45
N SER A 748 0.80 54.91 17.45
CA SER A 748 -0.45 54.93 16.69
C SER A 748 -1.40 53.90 17.27
N TYR A 749 -2.68 54.22 17.25
CA TYR A 749 -3.75 53.43 17.83
C TYR A 749 -4.91 53.40 16.85
N ILE A 750 -5.22 52.23 16.30
CA ILE A 750 -6.19 52.09 15.23
C ILE A 750 -7.27 51.11 15.66
N THR A 751 -8.53 51.54 15.53
CA THR A 751 -9.72 50.75 15.86
C THR A 751 -10.75 50.85 14.74
N SER A 752 -11.43 49.76 14.44
CA SER A 752 -12.47 49.68 13.41
C SER A 752 -13.40 48.51 13.72
N PRO A 753 -14.71 48.58 13.43
CA PRO A 753 -15.60 47.42 13.52
C PRO A 753 -15.19 46.25 12.62
N LYS A 754 -14.42 46.53 11.56
CA LYS A 754 -13.90 45.52 10.63
C LYS A 754 -12.59 44.90 11.12
N LEU A 755 -11.92 45.51 12.09
CA LEU A 755 -10.77 44.92 12.78
C LEU A 755 -11.30 43.91 13.80
N THR A 756 -10.71 42.73 13.82
CA THR A 756 -11.00 41.73 14.86
C THR A 756 -10.64 42.24 16.24
N ARG A 757 -9.56 43.03 16.35
CA ARG A 757 -9.13 43.74 17.56
C ARG A 757 -8.42 45.04 17.21
N PRO A 758 -8.44 46.03 18.12
CA PRO A 758 -7.56 47.18 18.06
C PRO A 758 -6.08 46.82 17.80
N THR A 759 -5.41 47.63 16.99
CA THR A 759 -3.98 47.50 16.66
C THR A 759 -3.25 48.79 17.04
N GLY A 760 -1.99 48.70 17.44
CA GLY A 760 -1.16 49.88 17.67
C GLY A 760 0.30 49.62 17.36
N PHE A 761 0.99 50.67 16.94
CA PHE A 761 2.39 50.59 16.51
C PHE A 761 3.21 51.71 17.15
N LEU A 762 4.51 51.46 17.37
CA LEU A 762 5.45 52.47 17.80
C LEU A 762 5.80 53.37 16.61
N GLU A 763 5.34 54.62 16.61
CA GLU A 763 5.60 55.59 15.54
C GLU A 763 7.01 56.15 15.64
N ARG A 764 7.37 56.61 16.84
CA ARG A 764 8.63 57.29 17.13
C ARG A 764 9.26 56.73 18.39
N LYS A 765 10.54 56.36 18.32
CA LYS A 765 11.36 55.95 19.46
C LYS A 765 11.90 57.17 20.22
N GLY A 766 11.98 57.08 21.54
CA GLY A 766 12.75 58.03 22.33
C GLY A 766 14.26 57.79 22.23
N PRO A 767 15.10 58.72 22.71
CA PRO A 767 16.56 58.65 22.59
C PRO A 767 17.21 57.59 23.48
N VAL A 768 16.58 57.27 24.61
CA VAL A 768 17.07 56.28 25.58
C VAL A 768 16.11 55.08 25.58
N GLN A 769 16.65 53.86 25.55
CA GLN A 769 15.88 52.62 25.49
C GLN A 769 16.12 51.77 26.74
N ILE A 770 15.06 51.21 27.32
CA ILE A 770 15.15 50.15 28.32
C ILE A 770 15.54 48.86 27.60
N GLU A 771 16.71 48.32 27.94
CA GLU A 771 17.23 47.10 27.32
C GLU A 771 17.09 45.89 28.22
N ALA A 772 17.22 46.05 29.53
CA ALA A 772 16.99 44.94 30.44
C ALA A 772 16.34 45.40 31.74
N VAL A 773 15.61 44.48 32.37
CA VAL A 773 14.95 44.66 33.66
C VAL A 773 15.22 43.41 34.48
N TYR A 774 15.63 43.56 35.74
CA TYR A 774 15.76 42.46 36.67
C TYR A 774 14.67 42.52 37.75
N PRO A 775 13.46 42.01 37.44
CA PRO A 775 12.37 41.98 38.41
C PRO A 775 12.50 40.75 39.31
N ASN A 776 12.17 40.87 40.60
CA ASN A 776 12.16 39.76 41.57
C ASN A 776 13.50 38.98 41.67
N PRO A 777 14.62 39.65 42.00
CA PRO A 777 15.92 39.01 42.28
C PRO A 777 15.90 38.11 43.53
N TYR A 778 16.93 37.26 43.72
CA TYR A 778 17.08 36.45 44.95
C TYR A 778 17.27 37.30 46.21
N ASP A 779 17.99 38.40 46.08
CA ASP A 779 18.11 39.43 47.09
C ASP A 779 17.27 40.61 46.64
N ALA A 780 16.21 40.95 47.38
CA ALA A 780 15.26 42.00 47.02
C ALA A 780 15.92 43.38 46.78
N GLN A 781 17.16 43.57 47.24
CA GLN A 781 17.93 44.81 47.05
C GLN A 781 18.82 44.80 45.79
N ASN A 782 18.79 43.72 45.01
CA ASN A 782 19.55 43.52 43.76
C ASN A 782 18.74 43.88 42.51
N GLU A 783 17.73 44.74 42.64
CA GLU A 783 16.87 45.15 41.54
C GLU A 783 17.52 46.22 40.70
N TRP A 784 17.38 46.08 39.37
CA TRP A 784 17.92 47.06 38.46
C TRP A 784 17.20 47.12 37.12
N VAL A 785 17.35 48.26 36.47
CA VAL A 785 16.93 48.51 35.09
C VAL A 785 18.14 49.00 34.30
N TYR A 786 18.41 48.37 33.16
CA TYR A 786 19.50 48.73 32.26
C TYR A 786 18.95 49.52 31.08
N ILE A 787 19.49 50.72 30.87
CA ILE A 787 19.08 51.66 29.83
C ILE A 787 20.26 52.07 28.96
N CYS A 788 20.04 52.26 27.67
CA CYS A 788 21.08 52.68 26.72
C CYS A 788 20.64 53.86 25.87
N ASN A 789 21.55 54.80 25.61
CA ASN A 789 21.31 55.90 24.70
C ASN A 789 21.55 55.42 23.26
N ARG A 790 20.46 55.28 22.51
CA ARG A 790 20.47 54.86 21.09
C ARG A 790 20.30 56.04 20.15
N SER A 791 20.47 57.25 20.65
CA SER A 791 20.45 58.49 19.88
C SER A 791 21.86 59.00 19.60
N ASN A 792 21.96 59.94 18.66
CA ASN A 792 23.21 60.63 18.36
C ASN A 792 23.47 61.87 19.25
N GLN A 793 22.65 62.08 20.29
CA GLN A 793 22.74 63.23 21.18
C GLN A 793 23.09 62.78 22.60
N ILE A 794 23.80 63.63 23.35
CA ILE A 794 24.07 63.40 24.77
C ILE A 794 22.77 63.67 25.55
N GLU A 795 22.39 62.74 26.43
CA GLU A 795 21.19 62.84 27.25
C GLU A 795 21.56 63.04 28.72
N ASP A 796 21.03 64.09 29.34
CA ASP A 796 21.19 64.32 30.78
C ASP A 796 20.10 63.58 31.55
N LEU A 797 20.49 62.47 32.19
CA LEU A 797 19.59 61.61 32.96
C LEU A 797 19.13 62.21 34.28
N PHE A 798 19.70 63.33 34.75
CA PHE A 798 19.16 64.06 35.90
C PHE A 798 17.78 64.65 35.61
N LEU A 799 17.49 64.89 34.33
CA LEU A 799 16.17 65.33 33.87
C LEU A 799 15.18 64.16 33.75
N TYR A 800 15.56 62.93 34.07
CA TYR A 800 14.73 61.75 33.88
C TYR A 800 14.14 61.25 35.19
N SER A 801 13.00 60.58 35.08
CA SER A 801 12.34 59.85 36.16
C SER A 801 11.99 58.44 35.68
N ILE A 802 12.04 57.49 36.59
CA ILE A 802 11.54 56.14 36.36
C ILE A 802 10.17 56.03 37.02
N GLU A 803 9.25 55.30 36.38
CA GLU A 803 7.87 55.13 36.82
C GLU A 803 7.50 53.64 36.72
N ASP A 804 6.93 53.11 37.80
CA ASP A 804 6.38 51.76 37.86
C ASP A 804 4.83 51.80 37.80
N GLU A 805 4.12 50.76 38.24
CA GLU A 805 2.66 50.77 38.20
C GLU A 805 2.00 51.83 39.11
N THR A 806 2.67 52.30 40.17
CA THR A 806 2.06 53.12 41.24
C THR A 806 2.82 54.39 41.62
N SER A 807 4.10 54.49 41.28
CA SER A 807 5.04 55.48 41.79
C SER A 807 5.97 56.00 40.68
N SER A 808 6.50 57.21 40.86
CA SER A 808 7.54 57.76 39.99
C SER A 808 8.61 58.48 40.81
N ASP A 809 9.87 58.17 40.54
CA ASP A 809 11.03 58.75 41.22
C ASP A 809 12.01 59.39 40.23
N PRO A 810 12.59 60.57 40.54
CA PRO A 810 13.63 61.17 39.73
C PRO A 810 14.94 60.35 39.81
N LEU A 811 15.69 60.32 38.71
CA LEU A 811 16.99 59.68 38.65
C LEU A 811 18.08 60.63 39.16
N VAL A 812 18.98 60.10 39.97
CA VAL A 812 20.14 60.83 40.47
C VAL A 812 21.41 59.97 40.35
N PRO A 813 22.59 60.58 40.14
CA PRO A 813 23.86 59.86 40.26
C PRO A 813 23.97 59.15 41.60
N TYR A 814 24.50 57.92 41.61
CA TYR A 814 24.60 57.13 42.83
C TYR A 814 25.32 57.87 43.97
N GLN A 815 26.39 58.61 43.65
CA GLN A 815 27.17 59.36 44.64
C GLN A 815 26.39 60.54 45.26
N THR A 816 25.32 61.03 44.62
CA THR A 816 24.47 62.07 45.19
C THR A 816 23.76 61.60 46.46
N ARG A 817 23.37 60.32 46.51
CA ARG A 817 22.72 59.72 47.69
C ARG A 817 23.74 59.10 48.65
N PHE A 818 24.89 58.64 48.12
CA PHE A 818 25.93 57.98 48.89
C PHE A 818 27.33 58.58 48.61
N PRO A 819 27.65 59.76 49.17
CA PRO A 819 28.88 60.51 48.85
C PRO A 819 30.18 59.74 49.11
N ASP A 820 30.19 58.92 50.17
CA ASP A 820 31.36 58.20 50.68
C ASP A 820 31.39 56.71 50.30
N LYS A 821 30.46 56.23 49.47
CA LYS A 821 30.41 54.82 49.04
C LYS A 821 30.92 54.67 47.61
N VAL A 822 31.84 53.74 47.39
CA VAL A 822 32.26 53.32 46.05
C VAL A 822 31.60 51.96 45.74
N PRO A 823 30.53 51.95 44.93
CA PRO A 823 29.82 50.72 44.56
C PRO A 823 30.69 49.83 43.67
N ARG A 824 30.50 48.51 43.79
CA ARG A 824 31.08 47.48 42.92
C ARG A 824 30.00 46.45 42.60
N GLY A 825 30.03 45.87 41.40
CA GLY A 825 29.25 44.67 41.11
C GLY A 825 29.81 43.43 41.82
N LYS A 826 29.03 42.34 41.94
CA LYS A 826 29.48 41.06 42.54
C LYS A 826 30.79 40.54 41.95
N ALA A 827 31.03 40.79 40.65
CA ALA A 827 32.24 40.39 39.93
C ALA A 827 33.43 41.37 40.04
N GLY A 828 33.29 42.47 40.78
CA GLY A 828 34.36 43.46 41.00
C GLY A 828 34.45 44.59 39.97
N ASN A 829 33.50 44.69 39.04
CA ASN A 829 33.48 45.75 38.02
C ASN A 829 33.15 47.14 38.62
N GLY A 830 33.78 48.18 38.08
CA GLY A 830 33.58 49.58 38.48
C GLY A 830 32.46 50.29 37.69
N PHE A 831 32.07 51.48 38.14
CA PHE A 831 31.05 52.30 37.50
C PHE A 831 31.45 53.78 37.48
N VAL A 832 30.81 54.56 36.60
CA VAL A 832 30.82 56.03 36.69
C VAL A 832 29.64 56.48 37.57
N ILE A 833 29.95 57.00 38.77
CA ILE A 833 28.97 57.16 39.86
C ILE A 833 28.57 58.62 40.16
N ASN A 834 29.25 59.57 39.54
CA ASN A 834 29.17 61.01 39.85
C ASN A 834 28.66 61.86 38.67
N ASP A 835 28.24 61.22 37.59
CA ASP A 835 27.77 61.85 36.37
C ASP A 835 26.35 61.37 36.04
N SER A 836 25.63 62.19 35.27
CA SER A 836 24.29 61.90 34.74
C SER A 836 24.23 62.05 33.21
N LEU A 837 25.32 62.50 32.57
CA LEU A 837 25.39 62.67 31.13
C LEU A 837 25.64 61.34 30.42
N LEU A 838 24.58 60.77 29.83
CA LEU A 838 24.66 59.55 29.04
C LEU A 838 25.03 59.85 27.58
N LEU A 839 26.26 59.51 27.22
CA LEU A 839 26.80 59.68 25.86
C LEU A 839 26.09 58.74 24.84
N PRO A 840 26.07 59.08 23.55
CA PRO A 840 25.62 58.17 22.49
C PRO A 840 26.27 56.78 22.57
N GLU A 841 25.48 55.74 22.37
CA GLU A 841 25.87 54.31 22.45
C GLU A 841 26.42 53.85 23.82
N HIS A 842 26.30 54.67 24.85
CA HIS A 842 26.62 54.29 26.23
C HIS A 842 25.36 53.94 27.00
N CYS A 843 25.53 53.19 28.09
CA CYS A 843 24.44 52.67 28.90
C CYS A 843 24.58 53.08 30.38
N ALA A 844 23.49 52.94 31.12
CA ALA A 844 23.39 53.24 32.53
C ALA A 844 22.58 52.16 33.25
N TRP A 845 22.96 51.91 34.49
CA TRP A 845 22.24 51.06 35.43
C TRP A 845 21.45 51.94 36.38
N ILE A 846 20.16 51.67 36.54
CA ILE A 846 19.33 52.26 37.58
C ILE A 846 19.10 51.18 38.63
N VAL A 847 19.62 51.38 39.83
CA VAL A 847 19.64 50.35 40.88
C VAL A 847 18.87 50.76 42.14
N ASP A 848 18.44 49.75 42.89
CA ASP A 848 17.91 49.94 44.26
C ASP A 848 18.94 50.73 45.10
N PRO A 849 18.54 51.87 45.70
CA PRO A 849 19.42 52.67 46.53
C PRO A 849 19.96 51.95 47.78
N ASP A 850 19.18 51.05 48.37
CA ASP A 850 19.56 50.35 49.59
C ASP A 850 20.34 49.04 49.29
N GLY A 851 20.48 48.73 48.00
CA GLY A 851 21.32 47.66 47.46
C GLY A 851 22.83 47.82 47.63
N LYS A 852 23.50 46.68 47.58
CA LYS A 852 24.97 46.55 47.51
C LYS A 852 25.32 45.26 46.77
N ASP A 853 26.52 45.20 46.21
CA ASP A 853 27.03 44.03 45.52
C ASP A 853 26.05 43.56 44.42
N TRP A 854 25.73 44.45 43.47
CA TRP A 854 24.74 44.15 42.43
C TRP A 854 25.19 42.99 41.54
N TYR A 855 24.28 42.04 41.28
CA TYR A 855 24.48 41.06 40.22
C TYR A 855 24.40 41.76 38.87
N LEU A 856 25.52 41.81 38.15
CA LEU A 856 25.62 42.42 36.83
C LEU A 856 25.91 41.32 35.81
N PRO A 857 25.02 41.11 34.83
CA PRO A 857 25.26 40.24 33.69
C PRO A 857 26.54 40.58 32.90
N ILE A 858 26.95 39.65 32.03
CA ILE A 858 28.18 39.72 31.22
C ILE A 858 28.30 40.94 30.28
N PHE A 859 27.21 41.67 30.02
CA PHE A 859 27.20 42.84 29.14
C PHE A 859 27.54 44.16 29.83
N HIS A 860 27.83 44.14 31.14
CA HIS A 860 28.25 45.33 31.88
C HIS A 860 29.58 45.92 31.37
N SER A 861 29.66 47.25 31.31
CA SER A 861 30.89 48.01 31.03
C SER A 861 31.32 48.88 32.21
N GLU A 862 32.62 48.98 32.49
CA GLU A 862 33.15 49.92 33.50
C GLU A 862 32.88 51.40 33.17
N ARG A 863 32.46 51.68 31.93
CA ARG A 863 32.04 53.01 31.46
C ARG A 863 30.56 53.29 31.70
N ASP A 864 29.79 52.29 32.12
CA ASP A 864 28.36 52.47 32.37
C ASP A 864 28.17 53.41 33.58
N LEU A 865 27.20 54.33 33.44
CA LEU A 865 26.78 55.17 34.56
C LEU A 865 26.03 54.31 35.58
N LEU A 866 26.23 54.60 36.87
CA LEU A 866 25.40 54.05 37.93
C LEU A 866 24.53 55.15 38.53
N LEU A 867 23.23 54.99 38.34
CA LEU A 867 22.18 55.87 38.83
C LEU A 867 21.35 55.13 39.88
N THR A 868 20.71 55.91 40.73
CA THR A 868 19.69 55.41 41.65
C THR A 868 18.52 56.39 41.67
N VAL A 869 17.48 56.05 42.41
CA VAL A 869 16.27 56.86 42.56
C VAL A 869 16.38 57.82 43.75
N GLY A 870 15.90 59.06 43.56
CA GLY A 870 15.92 60.10 44.59
C GLY A 870 15.05 59.76 45.81
N THR A 871 14.02 58.95 45.61
CA THR A 871 13.11 58.40 46.63
C THR A 871 12.95 56.89 46.41
N THR A 872 12.61 56.10 47.43
CA THR A 872 12.58 54.62 47.34
C THR A 872 11.25 54.07 46.84
N GLN A 873 10.41 54.87 46.16
CA GLN A 873 9.02 54.48 45.92
C GLN A 873 8.83 53.52 44.74
N THR A 874 9.81 53.48 43.83
CA THR A 874 9.85 52.59 42.65
C THR A 874 10.76 51.38 42.86
N ILE A 875 11.99 51.38 42.34
CA ILE A 875 12.94 50.24 42.41
C ILE A 875 13.32 49.90 43.87
N GLY A 876 13.20 50.83 44.83
CA GLY A 876 13.53 50.57 46.25
C GLY A 876 12.44 49.82 47.04
N ASN A 877 11.27 49.57 46.45
CA ASN A 877 10.15 48.87 47.09
C ASN A 877 9.90 47.46 46.52
N GLY A 878 10.67 47.02 45.52
CA GLY A 878 10.47 45.76 44.82
C GLY A 878 9.84 45.94 43.42
N ILE A 879 10.55 45.58 42.35
CA ILE A 879 10.01 45.41 41.00
C ILE A 879 9.39 44.03 40.90
N SER A 880 8.06 43.99 40.84
CA SER A 880 7.30 42.74 40.81
C SER A 880 7.43 42.01 39.46
N SER A 881 7.31 40.68 39.51
CA SER A 881 7.29 39.85 38.29
C SER A 881 6.10 40.23 37.39
N GLY A 882 6.38 40.69 36.18
CA GLY A 882 5.37 41.13 35.20
C GLY A 882 4.92 42.59 35.33
N GLU A 883 5.59 43.40 36.16
CA GLU A 883 5.33 44.84 36.32
C GLU A 883 5.79 45.66 35.11
N SER A 884 5.05 46.71 34.76
CA SER A 884 5.44 47.64 33.69
C SER A 884 6.37 48.74 34.21
N ILE A 885 7.43 49.05 33.46
CA ILE A 885 8.38 50.12 33.79
C ILE A 885 8.39 51.15 32.68
N GLN A 886 8.33 52.44 33.04
CA GLN A 886 8.43 53.56 32.11
C GLN A 886 9.58 54.47 32.49
N LEU A 887 10.29 54.96 31.47
CA LEU A 887 11.30 56.00 31.60
C LEU A 887 10.73 57.30 31.03
N ARG A 888 10.70 58.35 31.83
CA ARG A 888 10.15 59.66 31.44
C ARG A 888 11.20 60.76 31.62
N LYS A 889 11.10 61.81 30.82
CA LYS A 889 11.94 63.01 30.92
C LYS A 889 11.09 64.18 31.41
N VAL A 890 11.55 64.92 32.42
CA VAL A 890 10.87 66.06 33.02
C VAL A 890 11.53 67.36 32.55
N LYS A 891 10.78 68.21 31.86
CA LYS A 891 11.26 69.51 31.34
C LYS A 891 10.16 70.55 31.41
N ASN A 892 10.46 71.71 31.99
CA ASN A 892 9.52 72.82 32.21
C ASN A 892 8.23 72.40 32.94
N GLY A 893 8.33 71.44 33.88
CA GLY A 893 7.18 70.92 34.63
C GLY A 893 6.33 69.87 33.90
N ASN A 894 6.64 69.56 32.63
CA ASN A 894 5.99 68.50 31.86
C ASN A 894 6.83 67.21 31.88
N SER A 895 6.16 66.05 31.94
CA SER A 895 6.78 64.73 31.87
C SER A 895 6.51 64.08 30.50
N TYR A 896 7.56 63.65 29.81
CA TYR A 896 7.53 63.10 28.45
C TYR A 896 7.96 61.63 28.46
N LEU A 897 7.16 60.73 27.89
CA LEU A 897 7.51 59.31 27.81
C LEU A 897 8.70 59.10 26.87
N VAL A 898 9.78 58.46 27.32
CA VAL A 898 10.99 58.21 26.50
C VAL A 898 11.12 56.73 26.13
N SER A 899 10.87 55.85 27.10
CA SER A 899 10.91 54.40 26.88
C SER A 899 9.91 53.70 27.79
N ALA A 900 9.48 52.50 27.41
CA ALA A 900 8.61 51.69 28.24
C ALA A 900 8.86 50.19 28.03
N PHE A 901 8.91 49.44 29.13
CA PHE A 901 8.71 48.01 29.19
C PHE A 901 7.25 47.76 29.60
N GLY A 902 6.46 47.13 28.72
CA GLY A 902 5.06 46.82 28.98
C GLY A 902 4.17 48.06 29.13
N HIS A 903 4.27 49.03 28.20
CA HIS A 903 3.54 50.32 28.28
C HIS A 903 2.04 50.14 28.62
N ARG A 904 1.68 50.39 29.89
CA ARG A 904 0.35 50.11 30.45
C ARG A 904 -0.80 50.89 29.79
N GLU A 905 -0.51 52.05 29.21
CA GLU A 905 -1.50 52.91 28.52
C GLU A 905 -1.59 52.62 27.01
N SER A 906 -0.87 51.61 26.52
CA SER A 906 -0.95 51.17 25.13
C SER A 906 -2.28 50.45 24.85
N VAL A 907 -2.71 50.42 23.58
CA VAL A 907 -3.82 49.57 23.10
C VAL A 907 -3.48 48.07 23.20
N ARG A 908 -2.20 47.73 23.34
CA ARG A 908 -1.71 46.37 23.57
C ARG A 908 -0.67 46.38 24.69
N PRO A 909 -1.07 46.54 25.97
CA PRO A 909 -0.14 46.37 27.07
C PRO A 909 0.27 44.90 27.16
N PHE A 910 1.53 44.64 27.49
CA PHE A 910 2.01 43.28 27.73
C PHE A 910 2.64 43.20 29.11
N ARG A 911 2.59 42.01 29.69
CA ARG A 911 3.29 41.64 30.92
C ARG A 911 4.11 40.41 30.64
N LYS A 912 5.34 40.36 31.15
CA LYS A 912 6.21 39.19 31.06
C LYS A 912 6.68 38.81 32.46
N THR A 913 6.11 37.73 32.98
CA THR A 913 6.46 37.21 34.30
C THR A 913 7.72 36.35 34.21
N VAL A 914 8.58 36.47 35.21
CA VAL A 914 9.77 35.64 35.42
C VAL A 914 9.74 35.01 36.80
N VAL A 915 10.51 33.93 37.01
CA VAL A 915 10.68 33.36 38.35
C VAL A 915 11.80 34.09 39.11
N THR A 916 11.89 33.88 40.42
CA THR A 916 12.91 34.53 41.24
C THR A 916 14.32 34.24 40.72
N GLY A 917 15.12 35.29 40.56
CA GLY A 917 16.49 35.18 40.07
C GLY A 917 16.64 35.24 38.55
N GLU A 918 15.58 35.59 37.81
CA GLU A 918 15.61 35.75 36.36
C GLU A 918 15.47 37.22 35.94
N TYR A 919 16.19 37.64 34.91
CA TYR A 919 16.09 38.97 34.30
C TYR A 919 15.66 38.87 32.84
N LEU A 920 15.06 39.96 32.34
CA LEU A 920 14.57 40.07 30.97
C LEU A 920 15.51 40.98 30.18
N TRP A 921 15.94 40.52 29.00
CA TRP A 921 16.82 41.28 28.12
C TRP A 921 16.26 41.39 26.71
N LEU A 922 16.27 42.59 26.15
CA LEU A 922 15.80 42.91 24.82
C LEU A 922 16.69 42.28 23.73
N LYS A 923 16.08 41.54 22.80
CA LYS A 923 16.75 40.98 21.63
C LYS A 923 17.28 42.06 20.71
N GLN A 924 18.43 41.79 20.07
CA GLN A 924 19.01 42.69 19.08
C GLN A 924 18.02 43.01 17.95
N ASN A 925 18.01 44.26 17.50
CA ASN A 925 17.16 44.79 16.42
C ASN A 925 15.64 44.78 16.69
N THR A 926 15.21 44.64 17.95
CA THR A 926 13.78 44.71 18.32
C THR A 926 13.42 46.06 18.95
N ASN A 927 12.12 46.34 19.08
CA ASN A 927 11.61 47.64 19.53
C ASN A 927 11.15 47.64 21.00
N GLY A 928 11.08 46.47 21.66
CA GLY A 928 10.67 46.34 23.06
C GLY A 928 9.18 46.58 23.28
N THR A 929 8.36 46.36 22.25
CA THR A 929 6.91 46.62 22.26
C THR A 929 6.07 45.38 22.53
N SER A 930 6.69 44.19 22.55
CA SER A 930 6.07 42.90 22.79
C SER A 930 6.84 42.08 23.82
N SER A 931 6.19 41.12 24.48
CA SER A 931 6.84 40.15 25.38
C SER A 931 7.92 39.32 24.68
N ASP A 932 7.76 39.09 23.39
CA ASP A 932 8.63 38.21 22.59
C ASP A 932 9.90 38.92 22.14
N ASP A 933 9.93 40.25 22.23
CA ASP A 933 11.12 41.07 22.01
C ASP A 933 12.16 40.84 23.12
N PHE A 934 11.78 40.24 24.25
CA PHE A 934 12.65 39.98 25.39
C PHE A 934 13.01 38.50 25.51
N GLU A 935 14.23 38.18 25.90
CA GLU A 935 14.70 36.86 26.32
C GLU A 935 14.82 36.82 27.85
N THR A 936 14.58 35.65 28.43
CA THR A 936 14.70 35.43 29.86
C THR A 936 16.05 34.78 30.14
N PHE A 937 16.81 35.38 31.04
CA PHE A 937 18.09 34.88 31.53
C PHE A 937 18.03 34.70 33.03
N ARG A 938 18.95 33.91 33.58
CA ARG A 938 18.99 33.61 35.01
C ARG A 938 20.30 34.07 35.62
N GLU A 939 20.24 34.58 36.85
CA GLU A 939 21.40 34.78 37.70
C GLU A 939 22.11 33.42 37.90
N GLU A 940 23.29 33.29 37.29
CA GLU A 940 24.20 32.17 37.54
C GLU A 940 24.91 32.41 38.88
N ASN A 941 24.76 31.47 39.82
CA ASN A 941 25.35 31.51 41.17
C ASN A 941 26.88 31.42 41.15
#